data_AF-V9ELQ7-F1
#
_entry.id   AF-V9ELQ7-F1
#
_cell.length_a   1.000
_cell.length_b   1.000
_cell.length_c   1.000
_cell.angle_alpha   90.00
_cell.angle_beta   90.00
_cell.angle_gamma   90.00
#
_symmetry.space_group_name_H-M   'P 1'
#
loop_
_entity.id
_entity.type
_entity.pdbx_description
1 polymer ?
#
loop_
_entity_poly.entity_id
_entity_poly.type
_entity_poly.pdbx_seq_one_letter_code
_entity_poly.pdbx_strand_id
1 'polypeptide(L)'
;MGSAASTSSEGGSGKPHAVVVCHSSQKDSLRGLLKDGGEINNVDDVVIITDSYPRDRQQRAGIISRVQTAFVAIDPMLQRSSELIETLSYLKDQRKTVISGQLTFFSRPSGAIGAVCLTLNQWDPLLFAEPSRLAYWAEKYALLTRSEANDIDDTSDELEGVNVNTSCAVETSLSPHIFFVFCIDDTGESERVIEKFAHAKLVPGGISLDGEVIRCQHNIQSDLTALREASVVVFVITEACTAEDDNAMCFRQLFEHALAWNIPLLPIKEQRASLRGWLALAMAGRLWYQVDATNLELVDTPYANIPDCPCKVKDSCLATDFVVCANGLLLAPHRTLERSQIASRENAAISIAKERAQVLGLSSIAIGSLCRRVGELVNPGDDDSIRSLDELGVATTREAVEIEATGHLDEPKPVDLLPAEQTEETKSLQPLSDIHYEVTRQGFVAPPAVLNNDGQPIIGLQLDAMFSYQWGSQHTVLKIHQQGQVHNLRAWFDVYGHMQGNVNSAMAAAVESVACMVVFLTKAYLVSVNCHLEFAYATRCRKPMIFAFLEDPETLDLPDWVVDVAGTTQFNVYPSLVKESLDEPSRVLALDMRAERVRGVPITDVLFGAIRKLAACRANSSVPIVYDGSLLLYATTSALHYALENEKRDNKSEGTGVRSETTVCTRCGAAFVYEITASLEGCRRHTAYYVGGTLIAGRWACCQETDRDGPGCQQAQHMAAGRIWTMEPSYGTYTYEPNP
;
A
#
# COMPACT_ATOMS: atom_id res chain seq x y z
N MET A 1 12.30 -16.10 -5.46
CA MET A 1 12.56 -16.36 -4.03
C MET A 1 12.00 -17.71 -3.67
N GLY A 2 12.87 -18.70 -3.43
CA GLY A 2 12.50 -20.01 -2.92
C GLY A 2 13.57 -20.45 -1.95
N SER A 3 13.19 -20.80 -0.73
CA SER A 3 14.02 -21.61 0.15
C SER A 3 13.10 -22.53 0.93
N ALA A 4 13.49 -23.79 1.00
CA ALA A 4 12.70 -24.91 1.44
C ALA A 4 12.23 -24.73 2.89
N ALA A 5 10.91 -24.84 3.11
CA ALA A 5 10.46 -25.34 4.39
C ALA A 5 10.93 -26.80 4.43
N SER A 6 11.91 -27.10 5.28
CA SER A 6 12.05 -28.45 5.80
C SER A 6 10.76 -28.73 6.57
N THR A 7 9.82 -29.43 5.96
CA THR A 7 8.82 -30.16 6.71
C THR A 7 9.56 -31.26 7.45
N SER A 8 10.11 -30.96 8.62
CA SER A 8 10.40 -31.98 9.61
C SER A 8 9.06 -32.50 10.09
N SER A 9 8.48 -33.42 9.31
CA SER A 9 7.47 -34.34 9.81
C SER A 9 8.18 -35.30 10.78
N GLU A 10 8.55 -34.81 11.96
CA GLU A 10 8.72 -35.70 13.08
C GLU A 10 7.32 -36.24 13.42
N GLY A 11 7.16 -37.55 13.28
CA GLY A 11 5.92 -38.29 13.51
C GLY A 11 5.52 -38.32 14.98
N GLY A 12 5.23 -37.17 15.56
CA GLY A 12 4.53 -37.04 16.84
C GLY A 12 3.02 -37.00 16.58
N SER A 13 2.25 -37.85 17.25
CA SER A 13 0.79 -37.94 17.14
C SER A 13 0.03 -36.78 17.81
N GLY A 14 0.59 -35.57 17.83
CA GLY A 14 0.06 -34.38 18.52
C GLY A 14 -0.48 -33.33 17.56
N LYS A 15 -1.41 -32.48 18.04
CA LYS A 15 -1.90 -31.33 17.28
C LYS A 15 -0.75 -30.33 17.04
N PRO A 16 -0.64 -29.71 15.86
CA PRO A 16 0.33 -28.64 15.64
C PRO A 16 0.07 -27.45 16.57
N HIS A 17 1.15 -26.82 17.05
CA HIS A 17 1.05 -25.70 17.98
C HIS A 17 0.66 -24.39 17.28
N ALA A 18 -0.09 -23.56 17.99
CA ALA A 18 -0.47 -22.21 17.61
C ALA A 18 -0.19 -21.20 18.72
N VAL A 19 0.12 -19.96 18.34
CA VAL A 19 0.15 -18.81 19.26
C VAL A 19 -1.05 -17.90 19.02
N VAL A 20 -1.35 -17.05 20.00
CA VAL A 20 -2.33 -15.97 19.82
C VAL A 20 -1.59 -14.62 19.78
N VAL A 21 -2.03 -13.72 18.90
CA VAL A 21 -1.46 -12.39 18.70
C VAL A 21 -2.55 -11.34 18.90
N CYS A 22 -2.32 -10.36 19.77
CA CYS A 22 -3.23 -9.24 19.97
C CYS A 22 -2.47 -7.99 20.46
N HIS A 23 -3.09 -6.82 20.44
CA HIS A 23 -2.52 -5.66 21.11
C HIS A 23 -2.54 -5.83 22.66
N SER A 24 -1.53 -5.31 23.35
CA SER A 24 -1.34 -5.44 24.80
C SER A 24 -2.56 -4.97 25.61
N SER A 25 -3.22 -3.90 25.16
CA SER A 25 -4.45 -3.39 25.81
C SER A 25 -5.67 -4.29 25.68
N GLN A 26 -5.65 -5.27 24.77
CA GLN A 26 -6.77 -6.17 24.50
C GLN A 26 -6.57 -7.58 25.08
N LYS A 27 -5.41 -7.83 25.69
CA LYS A 27 -5.00 -9.13 26.20
C LYS A 27 -6.01 -9.72 27.20
N ASP A 28 -6.52 -8.92 28.12
CA ASP A 28 -7.43 -9.41 29.16
C ASP A 28 -8.83 -9.70 28.59
N SER A 29 -9.34 -8.84 27.70
CA SER A 29 -10.59 -9.08 26.96
C SER A 29 -10.53 -10.39 26.18
N LEU A 30 -9.42 -10.61 25.46
CA LEU A 30 -9.19 -11.83 24.70
C LEU A 30 -9.11 -13.07 25.60
N ARG A 31 -8.45 -12.97 26.75
CA ARG A 31 -8.42 -14.07 27.74
C ARG A 31 -9.81 -14.42 28.26
N GLY A 32 -10.68 -13.43 28.47
CA GLY A 32 -12.08 -13.68 28.80
C GLY A 32 -12.78 -14.55 27.75
N LEU A 33 -12.66 -14.17 26.48
CA LEU A 33 -13.25 -14.92 25.36
C LEU A 33 -12.69 -16.35 25.23
N LEU A 34 -11.39 -16.53 25.45
CA LEU A 34 -10.75 -17.85 25.45
C LEU A 34 -11.24 -18.72 26.63
N LYS A 35 -11.58 -18.13 27.79
CA LYS A 35 -12.13 -18.87 28.95
C LYS A 35 -13.55 -19.36 28.67
N ASP A 36 -14.37 -18.52 28.04
CA ASP A 36 -15.76 -18.85 27.70
C ASP A 36 -15.87 -19.91 26.58
N GLY A 37 -14.81 -20.09 25.79
CA GLY A 37 -14.69 -21.10 24.72
C GLY A 37 -14.66 -22.56 25.20
N GLY A 38 -14.60 -22.83 26.51
CA GLY A 38 -14.90 -24.14 27.10
C GLY A 38 -13.86 -25.27 26.95
N GLU A 39 -12.79 -25.10 26.14
CA GLU A 39 -11.82 -26.18 25.87
C GLU A 39 -10.39 -25.92 26.40
N ILE A 40 -10.11 -24.75 26.97
CA ILE A 40 -8.75 -24.38 27.41
C ILE A 40 -8.66 -24.49 28.94
N ASN A 41 -8.10 -25.60 29.43
CA ASN A 41 -8.00 -25.91 30.86
C ASN A 41 -7.24 -24.85 31.70
N ASN A 42 -6.32 -24.10 31.08
CA ASN A 42 -5.57 -23.02 31.74
C ASN A 42 -5.24 -21.88 30.77
N VAL A 43 -6.19 -20.98 30.53
CA VAL A 43 -6.02 -19.82 29.62
C VAL A 43 -4.91 -18.87 30.08
N ASP A 44 -4.64 -18.80 31.38
CA ASP A 44 -3.62 -17.90 31.91
C ASP A 44 -2.19 -18.36 31.54
N ASP A 45 -2.03 -19.65 31.24
CA ASP A 45 -0.80 -20.28 30.76
C ASP A 45 -0.62 -20.20 29.24
N VAL A 46 -1.63 -19.74 28.47
CA VAL A 46 -1.49 -19.58 27.01
C VAL A 46 -0.52 -18.44 26.68
N VAL A 47 0.37 -18.69 25.71
CA VAL A 47 1.28 -17.69 25.16
C VAL A 47 0.51 -16.75 24.22
N ILE A 48 0.43 -15.49 24.63
CA ILE A 48 -0.15 -14.40 23.84
C ILE A 48 0.97 -13.42 23.50
N ILE A 49 1.31 -13.34 22.22
CA ILE A 49 2.25 -12.35 21.68
C ILE A 49 1.52 -11.01 21.57
N THR A 50 2.15 -9.95 22.07
CA THR A 50 1.66 -8.57 22.01
C THR A 50 2.75 -7.64 21.51
N ASP A 51 2.44 -6.38 21.28
CA ASP A 51 3.41 -5.29 21.06
C ASP A 51 4.42 -5.19 22.21
N SER A 52 3.99 -5.54 23.43
CA SER A 52 4.80 -5.45 24.65
C SER A 52 5.47 -6.76 25.11
N TYR A 53 5.16 -7.90 24.48
CA TYR A 53 5.64 -9.22 24.92
C TYR A 53 5.68 -10.26 23.79
N PRO A 54 6.75 -11.06 23.66
CA PRO A 54 8.05 -10.87 24.27
C PRO A 54 8.69 -9.56 23.83
N ARG A 55 9.33 -8.81 24.73
CA ARG A 55 10.04 -7.57 24.34
C ARG A 55 11.25 -7.88 23.48
N ASP A 56 11.99 -8.92 23.86
CA ASP A 56 13.15 -9.37 23.12
C ASP A 56 12.76 -10.07 21.81
N ARG A 57 13.37 -9.67 20.70
CA ARG A 57 13.08 -10.21 19.37
C ARG A 57 13.58 -11.64 19.19
N GLN A 58 14.66 -12.04 19.85
CA GLN A 58 15.14 -13.42 19.81
C GLN A 58 14.14 -14.35 20.48
N GLN A 59 13.64 -13.99 21.66
CA GLN A 59 12.60 -14.76 22.35
C GLN A 59 11.33 -14.82 21.50
N ARG A 60 10.90 -13.70 20.91
CA ARG A 60 9.73 -13.66 20.01
C ARG A 60 9.91 -14.57 18.80
N ALA A 61 11.05 -14.48 18.11
CA ALA A 61 11.38 -15.33 16.97
C ALA A 61 11.45 -16.81 17.38
N GLY A 62 12.02 -17.10 18.56
CA GLY A 62 12.08 -18.44 19.16
C GLY A 62 10.68 -19.03 19.37
N ILE A 63 9.76 -18.28 19.98
CA ILE A 63 8.36 -18.70 20.15
C ILE A 63 7.69 -18.97 18.80
N ILE A 64 7.81 -18.04 17.85
CA ILE A 64 7.19 -18.17 16.53
C ILE A 64 7.76 -19.36 15.74
N SER A 65 9.04 -19.68 15.92
CA SER A 65 9.68 -20.81 15.25
C SER A 65 9.02 -22.15 15.62
N ARG A 66 8.51 -22.28 16.86
CA ARG A 66 7.92 -23.50 17.44
C ARG A 66 6.47 -23.75 17.06
N VAL A 67 5.78 -22.77 16.48
CA VAL A 67 4.38 -22.89 16.08
C VAL A 67 4.23 -23.04 14.57
N GLN A 68 3.12 -23.61 14.12
CA GLN A 68 2.75 -23.67 12.70
C GLN A 68 1.71 -22.61 12.35
N THR A 69 0.97 -22.13 13.34
CA THR A 69 -0.17 -21.23 13.16
C THR A 69 -0.15 -20.07 14.16
N ALA A 70 -0.72 -18.93 13.76
CA ALA A 70 -0.99 -17.80 14.63
C ALA A 70 -2.46 -17.36 14.52
N PHE A 71 -3.16 -17.29 15.65
CA PHE A 71 -4.48 -16.69 15.76
C PHE A 71 -4.33 -15.18 16.02
N VAL A 72 -4.82 -14.33 15.12
CA VAL A 72 -4.60 -12.88 15.19
C VAL A 72 -5.92 -12.15 15.46
N ALA A 73 -6.03 -11.56 16.64
CA ALA A 73 -7.19 -10.80 17.07
C ALA A 73 -7.10 -9.36 16.56
N ILE A 74 -7.88 -9.03 15.52
CA ILE A 74 -7.85 -7.72 14.88
C ILE A 74 -8.64 -6.70 15.70
N ASP A 75 -7.95 -5.61 16.05
CA ASP A 75 -8.51 -4.41 16.67
C ASP A 75 -7.78 -3.16 16.16
N PRO A 76 -8.30 -1.95 16.39
CA PRO A 76 -7.71 -0.72 15.85
C PRO A 76 -6.30 -0.42 16.40
N MET A 77 -5.97 -0.90 17.60
CA MET A 77 -4.65 -0.66 18.20
C MET A 77 -3.60 -1.60 17.62
N LEU A 78 -3.95 -2.85 17.33
CA LEU A 78 -3.04 -3.79 16.66
C LEU A 78 -2.54 -3.21 15.33
N GLN A 79 -3.44 -2.58 14.56
CA GLN A 79 -3.14 -1.95 13.27
C GLN A 79 -2.15 -0.79 13.33
N ARG A 80 -1.85 -0.29 14.53
CA ARG A 80 -0.98 0.87 14.77
C ARG A 80 0.36 0.49 15.41
N SER A 81 0.56 -0.77 15.81
CA SER A 81 1.82 -1.23 16.40
C SER A 81 2.81 -1.67 15.32
N SER A 82 3.95 -0.98 15.28
CA SER A 82 5.11 -1.35 14.46
C SER A 82 5.60 -2.77 14.76
N GLU A 83 5.63 -3.15 16.04
CA GLU A 83 6.10 -4.44 16.54
C GLU A 83 5.19 -5.58 16.07
N LEU A 84 3.88 -5.35 16.02
CA LEU A 84 2.91 -6.34 15.55
C LEU A 84 2.89 -6.43 14.02
N ILE A 85 3.10 -5.31 13.30
CA ILE A 85 3.31 -5.33 11.84
C ILE A 85 4.59 -6.12 11.48
N GLU A 86 5.67 -5.93 12.25
CA GLU A 86 6.91 -6.70 12.13
C GLU A 86 6.66 -8.19 12.42
N THR A 87 5.94 -8.50 13.50
CA THR A 87 5.55 -9.87 13.86
C THR A 87 4.75 -10.55 12.75
N LEU A 88 3.76 -9.88 12.17
CA LEU A 88 2.95 -10.42 11.08
C LEU A 88 3.74 -10.56 9.77
N SER A 89 4.62 -9.60 9.48
CA SER A 89 5.55 -9.69 8.35
C SER A 89 6.47 -10.91 8.52
N TYR A 90 6.95 -11.16 9.74
CA TYR A 90 7.78 -12.32 10.05
C TYR A 90 7.00 -13.64 9.93
N LEU A 91 5.77 -13.71 10.44
CA LEU A 91 4.90 -14.89 10.26
C LEU A 91 4.70 -15.22 8.78
N LYS A 92 4.47 -14.20 7.94
CA LYS A 92 4.39 -14.33 6.48
C LYS A 92 5.70 -14.85 5.88
N ASP A 93 6.82 -14.22 6.22
CA ASP A 93 8.15 -14.57 5.66
C ASP A 93 8.56 -16.00 6.07
N GLN A 94 8.15 -16.44 7.27
CA GLN A 94 8.32 -17.81 7.77
C GLN A 94 7.24 -18.81 7.28
N ARG A 95 6.31 -18.37 6.41
CA ARG A 95 5.21 -19.17 5.86
C ARG A 95 4.34 -19.86 6.93
N LYS A 96 4.13 -19.20 8.06
CA LYS A 96 3.20 -19.67 9.10
C LYS A 96 1.77 -19.43 8.64
N THR A 97 0.85 -20.31 9.04
CA THR A 97 -0.58 -20.09 8.80
C THR A 97 -1.07 -18.99 9.72
N VAL A 98 -1.71 -17.96 9.19
CA VAL A 98 -2.39 -16.95 10.02
C VAL A 98 -3.89 -17.20 9.92
N ILE A 99 -4.56 -17.20 11.05
CA ILE A 99 -6.03 -17.26 11.13
C ILE A 99 -6.44 -16.05 11.93
N SER A 100 -7.19 -15.15 11.29
CA SER A 100 -7.45 -13.82 11.82
C SER A 100 -8.94 -13.58 11.92
N GLY A 101 -9.35 -12.81 12.92
CA GLY A 101 -10.75 -12.49 13.14
C GLY A 101 -10.92 -11.21 13.94
N GLN A 102 -12.13 -10.67 13.91
CA GLN A 102 -12.46 -9.40 14.53
C GLN A 102 -12.57 -9.56 16.05
N LEU A 103 -11.79 -8.80 16.81
CA LEU A 103 -11.97 -8.72 18.25
C LEU A 103 -13.12 -7.77 18.60
N THR A 104 -13.10 -6.57 18.02
CA THR A 104 -14.23 -5.62 18.08
C THR A 104 -15.07 -5.74 16.82
N PHE A 105 -16.40 -5.58 16.93
CA PHE A 105 -17.32 -5.96 15.85
C PHE A 105 -17.18 -5.14 14.57
N PHE A 106 -16.62 -3.93 14.66
CA PHE A 106 -16.49 -2.99 13.55
C PHE A 106 -15.09 -2.97 12.92
N SER A 107 -14.11 -3.62 13.55
CA SER A 107 -12.73 -3.57 13.07
C SER A 107 -12.52 -4.53 11.93
N ARG A 108 -11.86 -4.05 10.88
CA ARG A 108 -11.42 -4.88 9.75
C ARG A 108 -9.96 -4.55 9.46
N PRO A 109 -9.11 -5.55 9.15
CA PRO A 109 -7.70 -5.29 8.91
C PRO A 109 -7.50 -4.50 7.59
N SER A 110 -6.67 -3.47 7.64
CA SER A 110 -6.22 -2.62 6.53
C SER A 110 -4.68 -2.57 6.47
N GLY A 111 -4.13 -1.83 5.50
CA GLY A 111 -2.70 -1.66 5.33
C GLY A 111 -1.94 -2.98 5.21
N ALA A 112 -0.73 -3.02 5.76
CA ALA A 112 0.11 -4.23 5.80
C ALA A 112 -0.58 -5.41 6.48
N ILE A 113 -1.43 -5.14 7.48
CA ILE A 113 -2.13 -6.17 8.24
C ILE A 113 -3.24 -6.79 7.41
N GLY A 114 -4.02 -5.97 6.72
CA GLY A 114 -4.99 -6.42 5.71
C GLY A 114 -4.34 -7.24 4.61
N ALA A 115 -3.17 -6.79 4.12
CA ALA A 115 -2.38 -7.49 3.11
C ALA A 115 -1.76 -8.82 3.59
N VAL A 116 -1.78 -9.12 4.89
CA VAL A 116 -1.38 -10.43 5.43
C VAL A 116 -2.58 -11.26 5.85
N CYS A 117 -3.57 -10.64 6.49
CA CYS A 117 -4.71 -11.32 7.13
C CYS A 117 -5.84 -11.64 6.14
N LEU A 118 -6.11 -10.78 5.16
CA LEU A 118 -7.21 -10.97 4.20
C LEU A 118 -6.81 -11.77 2.96
N THR A 119 -5.52 -11.83 2.63
CA THR A 119 -5.03 -12.26 1.30
C THR A 119 -4.19 -13.53 1.36
N LEU A 120 -3.15 -13.59 2.20
CA LEU A 120 -2.31 -14.80 2.37
C LEU A 120 -3.05 -15.92 3.10
N ASN A 121 -3.96 -15.54 3.98
CA ASN A 121 -4.29 -16.31 5.17
C ASN A 121 -5.80 -16.38 5.36
N GLN A 122 -6.25 -17.01 6.44
CA GLN A 122 -7.66 -17.25 6.68
C GLN A 122 -8.27 -16.10 7.51
N TRP A 123 -9.26 -15.43 6.92
CA TRP A 123 -10.11 -14.46 7.59
C TRP A 123 -11.41 -15.13 8.04
N ASP A 124 -11.62 -15.21 9.34
CA ASP A 124 -12.87 -15.68 9.96
C ASP A 124 -13.40 -14.60 10.91
N PRO A 125 -14.37 -13.77 10.48
CA PRO A 125 -14.86 -12.63 11.26
C PRO A 125 -15.47 -13.06 12.60
N LEU A 126 -15.90 -14.31 12.73
CA LEU A 126 -16.55 -14.86 13.92
C LEU A 126 -15.61 -15.61 14.86
N LEU A 127 -14.31 -15.69 14.52
CA LEU A 127 -13.29 -16.45 15.26
C LEU A 127 -13.29 -16.16 16.77
N PHE A 128 -13.35 -14.88 17.14
CA PHE A 128 -13.34 -14.42 18.53
C PHE A 128 -14.73 -13.99 19.03
N ALA A 129 -15.79 -14.28 18.28
CA ALA A 129 -17.16 -13.93 18.62
C ALA A 129 -17.98 -15.16 19.02
N GLU A 130 -17.77 -16.29 18.34
CA GLU A 130 -18.52 -17.51 18.55
C GLU A 130 -17.63 -18.61 19.14
N PRO A 131 -17.94 -19.14 20.34
CA PRO A 131 -17.21 -20.26 20.94
C PRO A 131 -17.07 -21.48 20.02
N SER A 132 -18.11 -21.77 19.22
CA SER A 132 -18.11 -22.85 18.23
C SER A 132 -17.06 -22.67 17.13
N ARG A 133 -16.80 -21.44 16.69
CA ARG A 133 -15.80 -21.13 15.66
C ARG A 133 -14.39 -21.27 16.21
N LEU A 134 -14.17 -20.81 17.45
CA LEU A 134 -12.91 -21.05 18.14
C LEU A 134 -12.67 -22.54 18.39
N ALA A 135 -13.69 -23.29 18.83
CA ALA A 135 -13.61 -24.74 19.06
C ALA A 135 -13.24 -25.50 17.77
N TYR A 136 -13.83 -25.13 16.62
CA TYR A 136 -13.47 -25.71 15.32
C TYR A 136 -11.96 -25.59 15.00
N TRP A 137 -11.33 -24.47 15.39
CA TRP A 137 -9.89 -24.29 15.23
C TRP A 137 -9.07 -24.97 16.33
N ALA A 138 -9.58 -25.01 17.56
CA ALA A 138 -8.97 -25.72 18.69
C ALA A 138 -8.94 -27.25 18.48
N GLU A 139 -9.86 -27.81 17.69
CA GLU A 139 -9.79 -29.20 17.23
C GLU A 139 -8.54 -29.47 16.38
N LYS A 140 -8.06 -28.48 15.62
CA LYS A 140 -6.94 -28.61 14.67
C LYS A 140 -5.59 -28.19 15.25
N TYR A 141 -5.58 -27.23 16.16
CA TYR A 141 -4.36 -26.63 16.70
C TYR A 141 -4.37 -26.64 18.23
N ALA A 142 -3.23 -26.94 18.84
CA ALA A 142 -3.03 -26.77 20.28
C ALA A 142 -2.43 -25.39 20.56
N LEU A 143 -2.98 -24.63 21.51
CA LEU A 143 -2.39 -23.36 21.91
C LEU A 143 -1.11 -23.59 22.71
N LEU A 144 -0.02 -22.94 22.33
CA LEU A 144 1.27 -23.02 23.01
C LEU A 144 1.14 -22.44 24.42
N THR A 145 1.61 -23.19 25.42
CA THR A 145 1.62 -22.77 26.82
C THR A 145 2.97 -22.16 27.23
N ARG A 146 3.00 -21.39 28.32
CA ARG A 146 4.25 -20.82 28.85
C ARG A 146 5.14 -21.94 29.38
N SER A 147 4.59 -22.97 30.01
CA SER A 147 5.37 -24.12 30.44
C SER A 147 6.13 -24.79 29.30
N GLU A 148 5.52 -24.88 28.11
CA GLU A 148 6.18 -25.37 26.91
C GLU A 148 7.17 -24.33 26.34
N ALA A 149 6.86 -23.04 26.42
CA ALA A 149 7.70 -21.96 25.91
C ALA A 149 8.93 -21.66 26.79
N ASN A 150 8.88 -21.92 28.10
CA ASN A 150 9.88 -21.56 29.13
C ASN A 150 11.20 -22.37 29.05
N ASP A 151 11.33 -23.33 28.12
CA ASP A 151 12.66 -23.86 27.72
C ASP A 151 13.51 -22.81 26.98
N ILE A 152 12.98 -21.58 26.78
CA ILE A 152 13.70 -20.42 26.28
C ILE A 152 14.16 -19.61 27.50
N ASP A 153 15.47 -19.63 27.74
CA ASP A 153 16.18 -18.97 28.84
C ASP A 153 15.57 -17.61 29.21
N ASP A 154 14.95 -17.53 30.39
CA ASP A 154 14.33 -16.31 30.96
C ASP A 154 15.41 -15.36 31.54
N THR A 155 16.69 -15.59 31.21
CA THR A 155 17.81 -14.69 31.51
C THR A 155 17.92 -13.60 30.45
N SER A 156 16.82 -12.92 30.12
CA SER A 156 16.98 -11.55 29.67
C SER A 156 17.12 -10.72 30.93
N ASP A 157 18.35 -10.35 31.28
CA ASP A 157 18.55 -9.09 32.00
C ASP A 157 17.61 -8.09 31.35
N GLU A 158 16.82 -7.39 32.17
CA GLU A 158 16.10 -6.21 31.71
C GLU A 158 17.10 -5.45 30.83
N LEU A 159 16.76 -5.21 29.54
CA LEU A 159 17.32 -4.06 28.85
C LEU A 159 17.00 -2.92 29.82
N GLU A 160 17.99 -2.55 30.65
CA GLU A 160 17.82 -1.73 31.85
C GLU A 160 16.84 -0.66 31.45
N GLY A 161 15.69 -0.61 32.14
CA GLY A 161 14.58 0.24 31.74
C GLY A 161 15.11 1.59 31.31
N VAL A 162 15.21 1.79 29.98
CA VAL A 162 15.73 3.03 29.44
C VAL A 162 14.64 4.00 29.81
N ASN A 163 14.85 4.73 30.90
CA ASN A 163 14.01 5.82 31.32
C ASN A 163 13.91 6.72 30.10
N VAL A 164 12.79 6.62 29.39
CA VAL A 164 12.34 7.60 28.43
C VAL A 164 11.87 8.79 29.26
N ASN A 165 12.78 9.38 30.03
CA ASN A 165 12.59 10.70 30.59
C ASN A 165 12.66 11.64 29.39
N THR A 166 11.46 12.03 28.96
CA THR A 166 11.16 13.08 28.02
C THR A 166 11.64 14.42 28.59
N SER A 167 12.96 14.65 28.62
CA SER A 167 13.52 15.97 28.92
C SER A 167 14.99 16.05 28.56
N CYS A 168 15.29 16.23 27.27
CA CYS A 168 16.40 17.08 26.87
C CYS A 168 16.18 17.52 25.43
N ALA A 169 15.37 18.56 25.25
CA ALA A 169 15.50 19.42 24.09
C ALA A 169 16.83 20.17 24.26
N VAL A 170 17.93 19.54 23.87
CA VAL A 170 19.16 20.27 23.60
C VAL A 170 19.04 20.73 22.17
N GLU A 171 18.70 22.02 21.99
CA GLU A 171 18.92 22.73 20.75
C GLU A 171 20.44 22.84 20.52
N THR A 172 21.06 21.76 20.03
CA THR A 172 22.37 21.82 19.42
C THR A 172 22.19 21.65 17.93
N SER A 173 22.61 22.67 17.18
CA SER A 173 22.71 22.69 15.74
C SER A 173 23.77 21.69 15.26
N LEU A 174 23.48 20.39 15.37
CA LEU A 174 24.33 19.33 14.88
C LEU A 174 24.00 19.08 13.40
N SER A 175 25.03 19.07 12.57
CA SER A 175 24.94 18.55 11.21
C SER A 175 24.39 17.12 11.25
N PRO A 176 23.55 16.72 10.28
CA PRO A 176 22.97 15.37 10.29
C PRO A 176 24.06 14.31 10.23
N HIS A 177 23.99 13.30 11.11
CA HIS A 177 24.99 12.23 11.22
C HIS A 177 24.45 10.91 10.65
N ILE A 178 25.27 10.24 9.84
CA ILE A 178 25.02 8.88 9.33
C ILE A 178 25.96 7.92 10.06
N PHE A 179 25.42 7.02 10.87
CA PHE A 179 26.21 6.08 11.67
C PHE A 179 26.24 4.68 11.06
N PHE A 180 27.41 4.20 10.66
CA PHE A 180 27.60 2.84 10.12
C PHE A 180 27.94 1.84 11.23
N VAL A 181 27.10 0.83 11.39
CA VAL A 181 27.25 -0.27 12.35
C VAL A 181 27.55 -1.57 11.62
N PHE A 182 28.58 -2.28 12.08
CA PHE A 182 29.10 -3.51 11.47
C PHE A 182 29.86 -4.35 12.50
N CYS A 183 30.12 -5.62 12.17
CA CYS A 183 31.02 -6.47 12.96
C CYS A 183 32.41 -6.50 12.33
N ILE A 184 33.45 -6.55 13.16
CA ILE A 184 34.81 -6.84 12.69
C ILE A 184 34.84 -8.29 12.18
N ASP A 185 35.37 -8.50 10.99
CA ASP A 185 35.61 -9.82 10.44
C ASP A 185 37.07 -9.96 9.98
N ASP A 186 37.62 -11.17 10.09
CA ASP A 186 39.03 -11.45 9.74
C ASP A 186 39.33 -11.22 8.25
N THR A 187 38.30 -11.14 7.40
CA THR A 187 38.42 -10.99 5.95
C THR A 187 38.37 -9.52 5.50
N GLY A 188 38.13 -8.58 6.42
CA GLY A 188 37.89 -7.17 6.13
C GLY A 188 36.72 -6.94 5.17
N GLU A 189 35.73 -7.83 5.15
CA GLU A 189 34.58 -7.75 4.25
C GLU A 189 33.69 -6.55 4.58
N SER A 190 33.38 -6.39 5.86
CA SER A 190 32.52 -5.33 6.37
C SER A 190 33.11 -3.96 6.05
N GLU A 191 34.42 -3.76 6.25
CA GLU A 191 35.12 -2.51 5.93
C GLU A 191 35.10 -2.20 4.43
N ARG A 192 35.32 -3.20 3.57
CA ARG A 192 35.27 -3.02 2.10
C ARG A 192 33.88 -2.58 1.63
N VAL A 193 32.82 -3.17 2.20
CA VAL A 193 31.43 -2.75 1.92
C VAL A 193 31.22 -1.31 2.40
N ILE A 194 31.65 -0.98 3.62
CA ILE A 194 31.50 0.38 4.17
C ILE A 194 32.23 1.39 3.29
N GLU A 195 33.46 1.12 2.88
CA GLU A 195 34.21 2.02 1.99
C GLU A 195 33.41 2.33 0.71
N LYS A 196 32.70 1.37 0.14
CA LYS A 196 31.86 1.62 -1.05
C LYS A 196 30.71 2.59 -0.81
N PHE A 197 30.09 2.58 0.36
CA PHE A 197 28.89 3.39 0.66
C PHE A 197 29.17 4.67 1.48
N ALA A 198 30.20 4.64 2.32
CA ALA A 198 30.55 5.72 3.24
C ALA A 198 31.37 6.85 2.60
N HIS A 199 31.94 6.63 1.41
CA HIS A 199 32.75 7.65 0.75
C HIS A 199 31.89 8.69 0.02
N ALA A 200 32.13 9.97 0.32
CA ALA A 200 31.56 11.14 -0.38
C ALA A 200 32.12 11.34 -1.81
N LYS A 201 32.32 10.26 -2.58
CA LYS A 201 32.60 10.36 -4.02
C LYS A 201 31.31 10.71 -4.74
N LEU A 202 31.41 11.54 -5.80
CA LEU A 202 30.28 11.73 -6.72
C LEU A 202 29.89 10.36 -7.29
N VAL A 203 28.70 9.88 -6.94
CA VAL A 203 28.08 8.73 -7.61
C VAL A 203 27.62 9.16 -9.02
N PRO A 204 27.30 8.24 -9.95
CA PRO A 204 26.73 8.59 -11.25
C PRO A 204 25.58 9.62 -11.08
N GLY A 205 25.60 10.71 -11.85
CA GLY A 205 24.65 11.81 -11.68
C GLY A 205 25.09 12.93 -10.71
N GLY A 206 26.25 12.79 -10.05
CA GLY A 206 26.93 13.85 -9.31
C GLY A 206 26.37 14.16 -7.91
N ILE A 207 25.69 13.19 -7.31
CA ILE A 207 25.11 13.28 -5.96
C ILE A 207 26.13 12.74 -4.93
N SER A 208 26.06 13.20 -3.67
CA SER A 208 26.85 12.70 -2.55
C SER A 208 26.01 12.67 -1.26
N LEU A 209 26.49 11.99 -0.22
CA LEU A 209 25.85 12.02 1.10
C LEU A 209 25.90 13.43 1.70
N ASP A 210 24.77 13.91 2.23
CA ASP A 210 24.63 15.26 2.81
C ASP A 210 25.02 15.34 4.31
N GLY A 211 25.22 14.19 4.96
CA GLY A 211 25.54 14.08 6.39
C GLY A 211 26.97 13.62 6.69
N GLU A 212 27.43 13.90 7.91
CA GLU A 212 28.73 13.42 8.40
C GLU A 212 28.67 11.91 8.67
N VAL A 213 29.63 11.15 8.13
CA VAL A 213 29.68 9.69 8.26
C VAL A 213 30.52 9.29 9.48
N ILE A 214 29.88 8.63 10.44
CA ILE A 214 30.49 8.05 11.64
C ILE A 214 30.50 6.53 11.51
N ARG A 215 31.53 5.86 12.05
CA ARG A 215 31.66 4.40 12.03
C ARG A 215 31.73 3.85 13.45
N CYS A 216 31.14 2.68 13.66
CA CYS A 216 31.21 1.91 14.90
C CYS A 216 32.67 1.73 15.35
N GLN A 217 32.92 1.96 16.64
CA GLN A 217 34.23 1.82 17.28
C GLN A 217 34.39 0.47 17.98
N HIS A 218 33.34 -0.36 18.00
CA HIS A 218 33.28 -1.66 18.68
C HIS A 218 33.47 -1.51 20.19
N ASN A 219 32.90 -0.44 20.73
CA ASN A 219 32.78 -0.18 22.16
C ASN A 219 31.34 0.24 22.43
N ILE A 220 30.58 -0.64 23.07
CA ILE A 220 29.14 -0.49 23.23
C ILE A 220 28.74 0.86 23.85
N GLN A 221 29.52 1.40 24.79
CA GLN A 221 29.19 2.66 25.46
C GLN A 221 29.36 3.86 24.53
N SER A 222 30.45 3.93 23.76
CA SER A 222 30.64 5.00 22.77
C SER A 222 29.69 4.84 21.59
N ASP A 223 29.45 3.61 21.15
CA ASP A 223 28.60 3.32 19.99
C ASP A 223 27.12 3.59 20.30
N LEU A 224 26.65 3.32 21.52
CA LEU A 224 25.31 3.74 21.96
C LEU A 224 25.17 5.27 22.02
N THR A 225 26.25 5.99 22.35
CA THR A 225 26.26 7.46 22.34
C THR A 225 26.18 7.99 20.91
N ALA A 226 27.01 7.48 20.00
CA ALA A 226 26.96 7.81 18.58
C ALA A 226 25.61 7.45 17.96
N LEU A 227 25.02 6.32 18.36
CA LEU A 227 23.70 5.90 17.90
C LEU A 227 22.60 6.89 18.33
N ARG A 228 22.64 7.42 19.57
CA ARG A 228 21.66 8.43 20.02
C ARG A 228 21.74 9.75 19.25
N GLU A 229 22.93 10.10 18.78
CA GLU A 229 23.18 11.32 18.02
C GLU A 229 22.96 11.13 16.50
N ALA A 230 22.80 9.88 16.05
CA ALA A 230 22.63 9.55 14.65
C ALA A 230 21.25 10.00 14.13
N SER A 231 21.25 10.64 12.97
CA SER A 231 20.03 10.93 12.21
C SER A 231 19.59 9.71 11.40
N VAL A 232 20.55 8.97 10.85
CA VAL A 232 20.31 7.71 10.12
C VAL A 232 21.36 6.70 10.53
N VAL A 233 20.94 5.45 10.74
CA VAL A 233 21.86 4.34 11.03
C VAL A 233 21.91 3.36 9.86
N VAL A 234 23.11 2.97 9.47
CA VAL A 234 23.36 2.02 8.37
C VAL A 234 23.91 0.73 8.97
N PHE A 235 23.15 -0.36 8.91
CA PHE A 235 23.60 -1.66 9.39
C PHE A 235 24.18 -2.49 8.25
N VAL A 236 25.48 -2.78 8.30
CA VAL A 236 26.15 -3.68 7.36
C VAL A 236 26.11 -5.09 7.92
N ILE A 237 25.28 -5.94 7.30
CA ILE A 237 24.98 -7.30 7.73
C ILE A 237 25.82 -8.27 6.90
N THR A 238 26.84 -8.83 7.53
CA THR A 238 27.73 -9.90 7.01
C THR A 238 27.52 -11.20 7.81
N GLU A 239 28.18 -12.29 7.44
CA GLU A 239 28.13 -13.55 8.21
C GLU A 239 28.62 -13.37 9.66
N ALA A 240 29.60 -12.48 9.88
CA ALA A 240 30.11 -12.15 11.22
C ALA A 240 29.02 -11.59 12.16
N CYS A 241 28.04 -10.87 11.61
CA CYS A 241 26.93 -10.31 12.40
C CYS A 241 25.94 -11.39 12.89
N THR A 242 26.04 -12.62 12.39
CA THR A 242 25.17 -13.74 12.73
C THR A 242 25.85 -14.78 13.63
N ALA A 243 27.08 -14.51 14.06
CA ALA A 243 27.82 -15.33 15.02
C ALA A 243 27.29 -15.16 16.45
N GLU A 244 27.83 -15.94 17.38
CA GLU A 244 27.51 -15.89 18.82
C GLU A 244 28.65 -15.30 19.66
N ASP A 245 29.53 -14.50 19.03
CA ASP A 245 30.63 -13.81 19.71
C ASP A 245 30.24 -12.43 20.26
N ASP A 246 31.12 -11.83 21.07
CA ASP A 246 30.89 -10.53 21.70
C ASP A 246 30.62 -9.40 20.69
N ASN A 247 31.22 -9.46 19.49
CA ASN A 247 31.02 -8.45 18.45
C ASN A 247 29.61 -8.55 17.86
N ALA A 248 29.16 -9.77 17.55
CA ALA A 248 27.79 -10.02 17.09
C ALA A 248 26.74 -9.67 18.15
N MET A 249 27.05 -9.91 19.43
CA MET A 249 26.20 -9.47 20.55
C MET A 249 26.11 -7.95 20.63
N CYS A 250 27.22 -7.22 20.50
CA CYS A 250 27.22 -5.76 20.46
C CYS A 250 26.43 -5.22 19.26
N PHE A 251 26.59 -5.82 18.08
CA PHE A 251 25.81 -5.48 16.88
C PHE A 251 24.31 -5.65 17.10
N ARG A 252 23.89 -6.79 17.67
CA ARG A 252 22.49 -7.03 18.03
C ARG A 252 21.97 -5.98 19.01
N GLN A 253 22.73 -5.67 20.06
CA GLN A 253 22.32 -4.66 21.03
C GLN A 253 22.13 -3.28 20.39
N LEU A 254 23.04 -2.85 19.51
CA LEU A 254 22.89 -1.59 18.77
C LEU A 254 21.66 -1.61 17.85
N PHE A 255 21.39 -2.74 17.20
CA PHE A 255 20.19 -2.91 16.35
C PHE A 255 18.89 -2.79 17.15
N GLU A 256 18.79 -3.48 18.29
CA GLU A 256 17.63 -3.43 19.17
C GLU A 256 17.40 -2.00 19.72
N HIS A 257 18.45 -1.29 20.11
CA HIS A 257 18.36 0.10 20.55
C HIS A 257 17.94 1.04 19.42
N ALA A 258 18.46 0.87 18.21
CA ALA A 258 18.07 1.67 17.06
C ALA A 258 16.57 1.54 16.78
N LEU A 259 16.04 0.31 16.84
CA LEU A 259 14.62 0.05 16.70
C LEU A 259 13.81 0.65 17.86
N ALA A 260 14.24 0.43 19.11
CA ALA A 260 13.54 0.95 20.29
C ALA A 260 13.50 2.48 20.33
N TRP A 261 14.53 3.14 19.81
CA TRP A 261 14.62 4.61 19.71
C TRP A 261 13.98 5.16 18.43
N ASN A 262 13.43 4.31 17.56
CA ASN A 262 12.84 4.69 16.27
C ASN A 262 13.80 5.50 15.38
N ILE A 263 15.09 5.16 15.40
CA ILE A 263 16.07 5.76 14.50
C ILE A 263 15.84 5.17 13.09
N PRO A 264 15.78 5.99 12.02
CA PRO A 264 15.69 5.48 10.65
C PRO A 264 16.88 4.60 10.29
N LEU A 265 16.60 3.39 9.78
CA LEU A 265 17.63 2.39 9.46
C LEU A 265 17.74 2.14 7.95
N LEU A 266 18.97 2.00 7.47
CA LEU A 266 19.32 1.57 6.12
C LEU A 266 20.18 0.30 6.18
N PRO A 267 19.58 -0.89 6.03
CA PRO A 267 20.34 -2.13 6.05
C PRO A 267 21.05 -2.38 4.72
N ILE A 268 22.32 -2.75 4.77
CA ILE A 268 23.10 -3.30 3.66
C ILE A 268 23.38 -4.76 4.01
N LYS A 269 22.88 -5.69 3.19
CA LYS A 269 22.99 -7.12 3.46
C LYS A 269 23.90 -7.76 2.42
N GLU A 270 24.96 -8.43 2.89
CA GLU A 270 25.77 -9.26 2.02
C GLU A 270 24.99 -10.52 1.58
N GLN A 271 25.17 -10.96 0.35
CA GLN A 271 24.37 -12.01 -0.28
C GLN A 271 24.39 -13.35 0.48
N ARG A 272 25.54 -13.76 1.03
CA ARG A 272 25.74 -14.99 1.81
C ARG A 272 25.20 -14.87 3.24
N ALA A 273 25.16 -13.67 3.82
CA ALA A 273 24.66 -13.47 5.18
C ALA A 273 23.22 -14.04 5.35
N SER A 274 23.01 -14.90 6.34
CA SER A 274 21.74 -15.61 6.53
C SER A 274 20.82 -14.83 7.47
N LEU A 275 19.60 -14.51 7.03
CA LEU A 275 18.58 -13.92 7.92
C LEU A 275 17.87 -15.04 8.69
N ARG A 276 18.15 -15.17 9.99
CA ARG A 276 17.49 -16.14 10.90
C ARG A 276 17.21 -15.50 12.27
N GLY A 277 16.35 -16.16 13.06
CA GLY A 277 16.07 -15.76 14.45
C GLY A 277 15.62 -14.30 14.58
N TRP A 278 16.19 -13.60 15.57
CA TRP A 278 15.93 -12.19 15.84
C TRP A 278 16.17 -11.29 14.62
N LEU A 279 17.23 -11.55 13.84
CA LEU A 279 17.61 -10.69 12.71
C LEU A 279 16.58 -10.82 11.57
N ALA A 280 16.08 -12.02 11.30
CA ALA A 280 15.00 -12.21 10.34
C ALA A 280 13.70 -11.53 10.79
N LEU A 281 13.41 -11.51 12.10
CA LEU A 281 12.26 -10.80 12.65
C LEU A 281 12.43 -9.29 12.52
N ALA A 282 13.59 -8.76 12.93
CA ALA A 282 13.94 -7.33 12.83
C ALA A 282 13.90 -6.80 11.39
N MET A 283 14.31 -7.64 10.42
CA MET A 283 14.32 -7.34 8.99
C MET A 283 12.99 -7.62 8.29
N ALA A 284 12.01 -8.24 8.96
CA ALA A 284 10.79 -8.70 8.34
C ALA A 284 10.00 -7.54 7.70
N GLY A 285 9.74 -7.67 6.40
CA GLY A 285 9.08 -6.64 5.61
C GLY A 285 9.87 -5.34 5.40
N ARG A 286 11.10 -5.18 5.90
CA ARG A 286 11.95 -4.00 5.63
C ARG A 286 12.67 -4.15 4.28
N LEU A 287 13.05 -3.04 3.67
CA LEU A 287 13.97 -3.04 2.53
C LEU A 287 15.42 -3.07 2.99
N TRP A 288 16.28 -3.66 2.16
CA TRP A 288 17.72 -3.64 2.32
C TRP A 288 18.42 -3.59 0.97
N TYR A 289 19.63 -3.04 0.96
CA TYR A 289 20.51 -3.06 -0.20
C TYR A 289 21.29 -4.37 -0.17
N GLN A 290 21.11 -5.21 -1.19
CA GLN A 290 21.88 -6.45 -1.29
C GLN A 290 23.20 -6.20 -2.04
N VAL A 291 24.31 -6.70 -1.49
CA VAL A 291 25.65 -6.58 -2.07
C VAL A 291 26.30 -7.95 -2.22
N ASP A 292 27.14 -8.10 -3.24
CA ASP A 292 28.10 -9.20 -3.36
C ASP A 292 29.48 -8.67 -2.99
N ALA A 293 29.98 -9.07 -1.82
CA ALA A 293 31.28 -8.64 -1.33
C ALA A 293 32.46 -9.11 -2.21
N THR A 294 32.25 -10.07 -3.12
CA THR A 294 33.26 -10.52 -4.08
C THR A 294 33.28 -9.69 -5.37
N ASN A 295 32.26 -8.88 -5.60
CA ASN A 295 32.04 -8.12 -6.82
C ASN A 295 31.46 -6.72 -6.50
N LEU A 296 32.21 -5.95 -5.70
CA LEU A 296 31.78 -4.64 -5.20
C LEU A 296 31.75 -3.55 -6.29
N GLU A 297 32.31 -3.80 -7.47
CA GLU A 297 32.16 -2.92 -8.64
C GLU A 297 30.71 -2.82 -9.13
N LEU A 298 29.86 -3.82 -8.85
CA LEU A 298 28.43 -3.76 -9.18
C LEU A 298 27.70 -2.64 -8.41
N VAL A 299 28.21 -2.22 -7.25
CA VAL A 299 27.62 -1.13 -6.45
C VAL A 299 27.59 0.18 -7.24
N ASP A 300 28.64 0.42 -8.05
CA ASP A 300 28.81 1.62 -8.87
C ASP A 300 28.32 1.41 -10.32
N THR A 301 28.07 0.17 -10.71
CA THR A 301 27.70 -0.17 -12.10
C THR A 301 26.23 0.17 -12.36
N PRO A 302 25.91 0.98 -13.39
CA PRO A 302 24.53 1.27 -13.74
C PRO A 302 23.74 -0.01 -14.01
N TYR A 303 22.51 -0.10 -13.51
CA TYR A 303 21.70 -1.33 -13.57
C TYR A 303 21.57 -1.89 -15.00
N ALA A 304 21.41 -1.01 -16.00
CA ALA A 304 21.35 -1.39 -17.41
C ALA A 304 22.60 -2.12 -17.91
N ASN A 305 23.76 -1.89 -17.29
CA ASN A 305 25.04 -2.46 -17.68
C ASN A 305 25.36 -3.77 -16.94
N ILE A 306 24.57 -4.12 -15.92
CA ILE A 306 24.74 -5.39 -15.18
C ILE A 306 24.13 -6.52 -16.03
N PRO A 307 24.91 -7.55 -16.41
CA PRO A 307 24.40 -8.73 -17.12
C PRO A 307 23.25 -9.37 -16.34
N ASP A 308 22.18 -9.78 -17.04
CA ASP A 308 21.01 -10.46 -16.45
C ASP A 308 20.26 -9.69 -15.33
N CYS A 309 20.62 -8.42 -15.07
CA CYS A 309 19.92 -7.60 -14.10
C CYS A 309 18.48 -7.30 -14.59
N PRO A 310 17.44 -7.60 -13.81
CA PRO A 310 16.05 -7.29 -14.18
C PRO A 310 15.82 -5.77 -14.28
N CYS A 311 16.52 -4.99 -13.45
CA CYS A 311 16.53 -3.54 -13.53
C CYS A 311 17.38 -3.06 -14.70
N LYS A 312 16.77 -2.38 -15.67
CA LYS A 312 17.44 -1.83 -16.86
C LYS A 312 17.51 -0.30 -16.85
N VAL A 313 17.51 0.31 -15.67
CA VAL A 313 17.69 1.75 -15.50
C VAL A 313 19.12 2.14 -15.89
N LYS A 314 19.26 3.11 -16.81
CA LYS A 314 20.54 3.46 -17.46
C LYS A 314 21.44 4.37 -16.62
N ASP A 315 20.86 5.14 -15.73
CA ASP A 315 21.49 6.26 -15.02
C ASP A 315 21.37 6.15 -13.49
N SER A 316 21.10 4.94 -12.99
CA SER A 316 21.16 4.62 -11.56
C SER A 316 21.90 3.31 -11.33
N CYS A 317 22.47 3.20 -10.15
CA CYS A 317 23.13 2.04 -9.58
C CYS A 317 22.80 1.96 -8.08
N LEU A 318 23.31 0.93 -7.41
CA LEU A 318 23.04 0.71 -6.00
C LEU A 318 23.52 1.87 -5.12
N ALA A 319 24.68 2.46 -5.41
CA ALA A 319 25.20 3.61 -4.69
C ALA A 319 24.33 4.86 -4.84
N THR A 320 23.81 5.12 -6.05
CA THR A 320 22.92 6.28 -6.28
C THR A 320 21.62 6.13 -5.52
N ASP A 321 20.98 4.97 -5.60
CA ASP A 321 19.73 4.70 -4.88
C ASP A 321 19.94 4.74 -3.36
N PHE A 322 21.10 4.32 -2.85
CA PHE A 322 21.48 4.46 -1.44
C PHE A 322 21.61 5.92 -1.02
N VAL A 323 22.39 6.73 -1.75
CA VAL A 323 22.61 8.15 -1.42
C VAL A 323 21.30 8.93 -1.44
N VAL A 324 20.46 8.72 -2.46
CA VAL A 324 19.14 9.37 -2.55
C VAL A 324 18.25 9.00 -1.36
N CYS A 325 18.25 7.73 -0.96
CA CYS A 325 17.48 7.27 0.18
C CYS A 325 18.02 7.84 1.50
N ALA A 326 19.33 7.79 1.72
CA ALA A 326 19.99 8.32 2.91
C ALA A 326 19.73 9.82 3.08
N ASN A 327 19.95 10.62 2.04
CA ASN A 327 19.69 12.06 2.09
C ASN A 327 18.19 12.34 2.29
N GLY A 328 17.31 11.54 1.68
CA GLY A 328 15.86 11.63 1.93
C GLY A 328 15.50 11.41 3.41
N LEU A 329 16.12 10.43 4.07
CA LEU A 329 15.93 10.17 5.50
C LEU A 329 16.54 11.27 6.38
N LEU A 330 17.67 11.87 5.99
CA LEU A 330 18.26 13.00 6.72
C LEU A 330 17.37 14.25 6.71
N LEU A 331 16.58 14.44 5.65
CA LEU A 331 15.64 15.55 5.52
C LEU A 331 14.32 15.31 6.28
N ALA A 332 14.07 14.08 6.75
CA ALA A 332 12.85 13.72 7.44
C ALA A 332 12.91 14.15 8.92
N PRO A 333 11.90 14.88 9.45
CA PRO A 333 11.84 15.20 10.86
C PRO A 333 11.70 13.94 11.72
N HIS A 334 12.65 13.68 12.63
CA HIS A 334 12.56 12.59 13.61
C HIS A 334 11.49 12.87 14.66
N ARG A 335 10.41 12.09 14.70
CA ARG A 335 9.44 12.12 15.81
C ARG A 335 8.89 10.74 16.12
N THR A 336 8.78 10.45 17.41
CA THR A 336 8.11 9.26 17.93
C THR A 336 6.59 9.40 17.75
N LEU A 337 5.93 8.30 17.42
CA LEU A 337 4.48 8.23 17.28
C LEU A 337 3.78 8.34 18.64
N GLU A 338 3.29 9.53 18.97
CA GLU A 338 2.54 9.78 20.20
C GLU A 338 1.02 9.54 20.03
N ARG A 339 0.32 9.24 21.14
CA ARG A 339 -1.16 9.13 21.16
C ARG A 339 -1.87 10.37 20.61
N SER A 340 -1.25 11.54 20.74
CA SER A 340 -1.72 12.81 20.18
C SER A 340 -1.81 12.78 18.65
N GLN A 341 -0.87 12.12 17.97
CA GLN A 341 -0.83 11.97 16.52
C GLN A 341 -1.93 11.03 16.02
N ILE A 342 -2.23 9.98 16.78
CA ILE A 342 -3.34 9.05 16.47
C ILE A 342 -4.67 9.80 16.41
N ALA A 343 -4.99 10.58 17.45
CA ALA A 343 -6.20 11.40 17.47
C ALA A 343 -6.21 12.42 16.32
N SER A 344 -5.06 13.03 16.01
CA SER A 344 -4.91 13.93 14.87
C SER A 344 -5.23 13.26 13.53
N ARG A 345 -4.82 12.00 13.34
CA ARG A 345 -5.10 11.22 12.13
C ARG A 345 -6.58 10.89 11.98
N GLU A 346 -7.23 10.42 13.04
CA GLU A 346 -8.67 10.14 12.99
C GLU A 346 -9.47 11.41 12.72
N ASN A 347 -9.10 12.53 13.35
CA ASN A 347 -9.71 13.82 13.10
C ASN A 347 -9.52 14.29 11.64
N ALA A 348 -8.34 14.09 11.06
CA ALA A 348 -8.07 14.40 9.66
C ALA A 348 -8.93 13.54 8.71
N ALA A 349 -9.03 12.23 8.96
CA ALA A 349 -9.87 11.32 8.18
C ALA A 349 -11.36 11.72 8.24
N ILE A 350 -11.87 12.06 9.44
CA ILE A 350 -13.24 12.56 9.62
C ILE A 350 -13.45 13.89 8.90
N SER A 351 -12.48 14.81 8.94
CA SER A 351 -12.57 16.10 8.23
C SER A 351 -12.71 15.89 6.72
N ILE A 352 -11.86 15.06 6.13
CA ILE A 352 -11.90 14.74 4.70
C ILE A 352 -13.22 14.05 4.33
N ALA A 353 -13.71 13.14 5.16
CA ALA A 353 -15.01 12.50 4.97
C ALA A 353 -16.17 13.50 4.96
N LYS A 354 -16.18 14.46 5.89
CA LYS A 354 -17.18 15.54 5.96
C LYS A 354 -17.11 16.46 4.75
N GLU A 355 -15.90 16.90 4.37
CA GLU A 355 -15.68 17.74 3.19
C GLU A 355 -16.19 17.05 1.93
N ARG A 356 -15.85 15.77 1.74
CA ARG A 356 -16.30 14.98 0.59
C ARG A 356 -17.80 14.76 0.60
N ALA A 357 -18.40 14.49 1.76
CA ALA A 357 -19.86 14.41 1.89
C ALA A 357 -20.55 15.72 1.51
N GLN A 358 -19.98 16.86 1.90
CA GLN A 358 -20.50 18.17 1.54
C GLN A 358 -20.40 18.44 0.04
N VAL A 359 -19.25 18.10 -0.57
CA VAL A 359 -19.03 18.20 -2.01
C VAL A 359 -20.03 17.34 -2.80
N LEU A 360 -20.40 16.17 -2.29
CA LEU A 360 -21.32 15.24 -2.94
C LEU A 360 -22.81 15.57 -2.71
N GLY A 361 -23.13 16.64 -1.98
CA GLY A 361 -24.49 17.21 -1.90
C GLY A 361 -25.13 17.24 -0.53
N LEU A 362 -24.49 16.72 0.53
CA LEU A 362 -25.01 16.85 1.89
C LEU A 362 -24.77 18.25 2.45
N SER A 363 -25.79 18.86 3.05
CA SER A 363 -25.63 20.18 3.67
C SER A 363 -24.71 20.13 4.89
N SER A 364 -23.95 21.20 5.14
CA SER A 364 -23.09 21.31 6.33
C SER A 364 -23.88 21.14 7.65
N ILE A 365 -25.15 21.58 7.68
CA ILE A 365 -26.05 21.41 8.83
C ILE A 365 -26.41 19.93 9.02
N ALA A 366 -26.77 19.22 7.94
CA ALA A 366 -27.09 17.79 8.00
C ALA A 366 -25.87 16.98 8.47
N ILE A 367 -24.69 17.25 7.91
CA ILE A 367 -23.42 16.61 8.31
C ILE A 367 -23.13 16.86 9.80
N GLY A 368 -23.25 18.11 10.25
CA GLY A 368 -23.03 18.47 11.64
C GLY A 368 -24.02 17.81 12.60
N SER A 369 -25.29 17.70 12.20
CA SER A 369 -26.32 17.01 12.98
C SER A 369 -26.08 15.51 13.05
N LEU A 370 -25.74 14.88 11.92
CA LEU A 370 -25.45 13.45 11.85
C LEU A 370 -24.23 13.09 12.70
N CYS A 371 -23.12 13.83 12.55
CA CYS A 371 -21.91 13.59 13.33
C CYS A 371 -22.13 13.77 14.84
N ARG A 372 -22.97 14.75 15.23
CA ARG A 372 -23.34 14.94 16.65
C ARG A 372 -24.12 13.74 17.17
N ARG A 373 -25.13 13.27 16.43
CA ARG A 373 -25.95 12.12 16.81
C ARG A 373 -25.11 10.84 16.90
N VAL A 374 -24.19 10.60 15.96
CA VAL A 374 -23.24 9.49 16.04
C VAL A 374 -22.39 9.60 17.31
N GLY A 375 -21.83 10.78 17.60
CA GLY A 375 -21.04 11.00 18.82
C GLY A 375 -21.85 10.75 20.11
N GLU A 376 -23.10 11.19 20.16
CA GLU A 376 -24.02 10.94 21.27
C GLU A 376 -24.31 9.45 21.49
N LEU A 377 -24.32 8.63 20.42
CA LEU A 377 -24.56 7.18 20.50
C LEU A 377 -23.29 6.38 20.81
N VAL A 378 -22.11 6.84 20.38
CA VAL A 378 -20.83 6.15 20.62
C VAL A 378 -20.29 6.41 22.03
N ASN A 379 -20.47 7.62 22.58
CA ASN A 379 -19.94 8.00 23.89
C ASN A 379 -20.49 7.23 25.11
N PRO A 380 -21.80 6.92 25.23
CA PRO A 380 -22.32 6.16 26.35
C PRO A 380 -21.85 4.69 26.33
N GLY A 381 -21.51 4.17 25.14
CA GLY A 381 -20.93 2.83 24.97
C GLY A 381 -21.81 1.67 25.44
N ASP A 382 -23.12 1.90 25.64
CA ASP A 382 -24.07 0.85 25.98
C ASP A 382 -24.65 0.17 24.74
N ASP A 383 -25.10 -1.08 24.90
CA ASP A 383 -25.59 -1.92 23.79
C ASP A 383 -26.83 -1.31 23.09
N ASP A 384 -27.67 -0.59 23.82
CA ASP A 384 -28.88 0.05 23.28
C ASP A 384 -28.52 1.25 22.39
N SER A 385 -27.49 2.02 22.75
CA SER A 385 -26.96 3.11 21.91
C SER A 385 -26.27 2.58 20.66
N ILE A 386 -25.56 1.44 20.77
CA ILE A 386 -24.97 0.77 19.60
C ILE A 386 -26.07 0.32 18.64
N ARG A 387 -27.13 -0.33 19.13
CA ARG A 387 -28.27 -0.75 18.28
C ARG A 387 -28.94 0.43 17.58
N SER A 388 -29.00 1.58 18.23
CA SER A 388 -29.56 2.80 17.66
C SER A 388 -28.72 3.40 16.52
N LEU A 389 -27.46 2.96 16.33
CA LEU A 389 -26.63 3.34 15.18
C LEU A 389 -27.15 2.72 13.86
N ASP A 390 -27.89 1.61 13.93
CA ASP A 390 -28.51 0.97 12.76
C ASP A 390 -29.52 1.90 12.06
N GLU A 391 -30.21 2.76 12.84
CA GLU A 391 -31.10 3.79 12.28
C GLU A 391 -30.37 4.83 11.42
N LEU A 392 -29.05 4.96 11.61
CA LEU A 392 -28.17 5.83 10.82
C LEU A 392 -27.46 5.07 9.68
N GLY A 393 -27.83 3.80 9.48
CA GLY A 393 -27.25 2.91 8.47
C GLY A 393 -25.84 2.43 8.79
N VAL A 394 -25.43 2.48 10.06
CA VAL A 394 -24.15 1.95 10.51
C VAL A 394 -24.32 0.47 10.86
N ALA A 395 -23.50 -0.40 10.28
CA ALA A 395 -23.55 -1.81 10.63
C ALA A 395 -23.11 -2.05 12.09
N THR A 396 -23.94 -2.78 12.84
CA THR A 396 -23.75 -3.03 14.28
C THR A 396 -23.41 -4.48 14.61
N THR A 397 -23.39 -5.37 13.60
CA THR A 397 -22.97 -6.77 13.74
C THR A 397 -21.77 -7.06 12.85
N ARG A 398 -21.00 -8.10 13.20
CA ARG A 398 -19.80 -8.50 12.47
C ARG A 398 -20.13 -8.90 11.03
N GLU A 399 -21.22 -9.62 10.83
CA GLU A 399 -21.69 -10.07 9.53
C GLU A 399 -22.14 -8.89 8.67
N ALA A 400 -22.86 -7.93 9.26
CA ALA A 400 -23.28 -6.73 8.55
C ALA A 400 -22.08 -5.88 8.12
N VAL A 401 -21.07 -5.75 8.98
CA VAL A 401 -19.78 -5.09 8.65
C VAL A 401 -19.08 -5.81 7.50
N GLU A 402 -19.08 -7.14 7.50
CA GLU A 402 -18.49 -7.92 6.40
C GLU A 402 -19.24 -7.75 5.08
N ILE A 403 -20.58 -7.70 5.11
CA ILE A 403 -21.41 -7.44 3.93
C ILE A 403 -21.14 -6.03 3.39
N GLU A 404 -21.13 -5.01 4.26
CA GLU A 404 -20.79 -3.62 3.91
C GLU A 404 -19.39 -3.52 3.28
N ALA A 405 -18.43 -4.22 3.87
CA ALA A 405 -17.05 -4.22 3.45
C ALA A 405 -16.75 -5.08 2.19
N THR A 406 -17.68 -5.93 1.76
CA THR A 406 -17.54 -6.80 0.57
C THR A 406 -18.60 -6.56 -0.51
N GLY A 407 -19.54 -5.65 -0.28
CA GLY A 407 -20.59 -5.30 -1.23
C GLY A 407 -20.06 -4.81 -2.59
N HIS A 408 -20.86 -5.03 -3.64
CA HIS A 408 -20.51 -4.62 -5.01
C HIS A 408 -20.41 -3.10 -5.14
N LEU A 409 -19.38 -2.60 -5.84
CA LEU A 409 -19.26 -1.18 -6.19
C LEU A 409 -19.82 -0.92 -7.59
N ASP A 410 -20.44 0.23 -7.81
CA ASP A 410 -20.84 0.66 -9.16
C ASP A 410 -19.59 1.05 -9.97
N GLU A 411 -19.07 0.10 -10.73
CA GLU A 411 -17.93 0.30 -11.63
C GLU A 411 -18.38 0.53 -13.09
N PRO A 412 -17.69 1.37 -13.88
CA PRO A 412 -18.00 1.55 -15.29
C PRO A 412 -17.77 0.25 -16.05
N LYS A 413 -18.58 -0.02 -17.08
CA LYS A 413 -18.41 -1.23 -17.89
C LYS A 413 -17.08 -1.15 -18.64
N PRO A 414 -16.36 -2.27 -18.84
CA PRO A 414 -15.09 -2.26 -19.56
C PRO A 414 -15.16 -1.61 -20.95
N VAL A 415 -16.26 -1.79 -21.67
CA VAL A 415 -16.46 -1.19 -23.00
C VAL A 415 -16.54 0.34 -22.97
N ASP A 416 -17.02 0.93 -21.86
CA ASP A 416 -17.11 2.39 -21.68
C ASP A 416 -15.73 3.02 -21.46
N LEU A 417 -14.75 2.21 -21.05
CA LEU A 417 -13.37 2.62 -20.88
C LEU A 417 -12.61 2.68 -22.22
N LEU A 418 -13.02 1.92 -23.23
CA LEU A 418 -12.42 1.94 -24.56
C LEU A 418 -12.66 3.27 -25.31
N PRO A 419 -11.85 3.57 -26.34
CA PRO A 419 -12.15 4.64 -27.28
C PRO A 419 -13.45 4.36 -28.05
N ALA A 420 -14.02 5.40 -28.65
CA ALA A 420 -15.16 5.24 -29.56
C ALA A 420 -14.84 4.28 -30.71
N GLU A 421 -15.83 3.53 -31.18
CA GLU A 421 -15.67 2.66 -32.34
C GLU A 421 -15.41 3.47 -33.61
N GLN A 422 -14.53 2.94 -34.47
CA GLN A 422 -14.23 3.59 -35.75
C GLN A 422 -15.39 3.33 -36.73
N THR A 423 -15.98 4.41 -37.24
CA THR A 423 -16.87 4.36 -38.41
C THR A 423 -16.06 4.19 -39.70
N GLU A 424 -16.68 3.73 -40.79
CA GLU A 424 -16.03 3.62 -42.10
C GLU A 424 -15.42 4.95 -42.57
N GLU A 425 -16.10 6.06 -42.27
CA GLU A 425 -15.60 7.41 -42.52
C GLU A 425 -14.31 7.68 -41.74
N THR A 426 -14.29 7.41 -40.43
CA THR A 426 -13.09 7.62 -39.60
C THR A 426 -11.93 6.68 -39.93
N LYS A 427 -12.21 5.46 -40.44
CA LYS A 427 -11.17 4.53 -40.93
C LYS A 427 -10.48 5.06 -42.19
N SER A 428 -11.18 5.85 -43.00
CA SER A 428 -10.63 6.48 -44.21
C SER A 428 -9.76 7.72 -43.91
N LEU A 429 -9.86 8.27 -42.70
CA LEU A 429 -9.06 9.41 -42.26
C LEU A 429 -7.65 8.97 -41.87
N GLN A 430 -6.68 9.88 -42.03
CA GLN A 430 -5.32 9.58 -41.58
C GLN A 430 -5.27 9.52 -40.05
N PRO A 431 -4.56 8.53 -39.47
CA PRO A 431 -4.31 8.54 -38.04
C PRO A 431 -3.37 9.69 -37.68
N LEU A 432 -3.53 10.26 -36.48
CA LEU A 432 -2.53 11.17 -35.94
C LEU A 432 -1.23 10.38 -35.74
N SER A 433 -0.10 10.97 -36.15
CA SER A 433 1.23 10.36 -35.98
C SER A 433 1.53 10.12 -34.50
N ASP A 434 2.10 8.95 -34.20
CA ASP A 434 2.47 8.59 -32.84
C ASP A 434 3.68 9.40 -32.40
N ILE A 435 3.56 10.05 -31.24
CA ILE A 435 4.66 10.75 -30.60
C ILE A 435 5.16 9.84 -29.49
N HIS A 436 6.35 9.27 -29.68
CA HIS A 436 7.02 8.51 -28.62
C HIS A 436 8.01 9.43 -27.92
N TYR A 437 7.81 9.63 -26.62
CA TYR A 437 8.69 10.47 -25.81
C TYR A 437 9.83 9.65 -25.22
N GLU A 438 11.08 10.03 -25.43
CA GLU A 438 12.19 9.48 -24.65
C GLU A 438 12.53 10.48 -23.53
N VAL A 439 12.28 10.08 -22.27
CA VAL A 439 12.50 10.93 -21.09
C VAL A 439 13.73 10.42 -20.32
N THR A 440 14.68 11.30 -20.01
CA THR A 440 15.83 11.00 -19.16
C THR A 440 15.46 11.15 -17.67
N ARG A 441 16.07 10.37 -16.76
CA ARG A 441 15.67 10.33 -15.33
C ARG A 441 15.92 11.65 -14.60
N GLN A 442 16.84 12.50 -15.08
CA GLN A 442 17.05 13.86 -14.56
C GLN A 442 15.84 14.79 -14.77
N GLY A 443 14.94 14.47 -15.71
CA GLY A 443 13.66 15.18 -15.92
C GLY A 443 12.46 14.46 -15.29
N PHE A 444 12.68 13.37 -14.57
CA PHE A 444 11.64 12.52 -14.02
C PHE A 444 11.23 13.02 -12.64
N VAL A 445 9.97 13.44 -12.49
CA VAL A 445 9.38 13.73 -11.18
C VAL A 445 8.78 12.42 -10.69
N ALA A 446 9.39 11.82 -9.66
CA ALA A 446 8.86 10.63 -9.05
C ALA A 446 7.43 10.85 -8.52
N PRO A 447 6.54 9.84 -8.56
CA PRO A 447 5.25 9.92 -7.90
C PRO A 447 5.45 10.24 -6.42
N PRO A 448 4.50 10.93 -5.77
CA PRO A 448 4.64 11.26 -4.36
C PRO A 448 4.73 9.99 -3.52
N ALA A 449 5.46 10.06 -2.41
CA ALA A 449 5.50 8.99 -1.43
C ALA A 449 4.07 8.68 -0.92
N VAL A 450 3.81 7.41 -0.66
CA VAL A 450 2.52 6.94 -0.13
C VAL A 450 2.50 6.85 1.40
N LEU A 451 3.68 6.83 2.00
CA LEU A 451 3.90 6.91 3.43
C LEU A 451 4.48 8.28 3.79
N ASN A 452 4.11 8.79 4.95
CA ASN A 452 4.79 9.93 5.55
C ASN A 452 6.15 9.51 6.14
N ASN A 453 6.87 10.48 6.70
CA ASN A 453 8.18 10.25 7.31
C ASN A 453 8.15 9.28 8.51
N ASP A 454 6.98 9.06 9.11
CA ASP A 454 6.77 8.11 10.21
C ASP A 454 6.41 6.70 9.71
N GLY A 455 6.47 6.46 8.39
CA GLY A 455 6.11 5.19 7.78
C GLY A 455 4.60 4.90 7.76
N GLN A 456 3.77 5.92 7.98
CA GLN A 456 2.30 5.78 8.00
C GLN A 456 1.66 6.24 6.70
N PRO A 457 0.53 5.64 6.27
CA PRO A 457 -0.19 6.07 5.08
C PRO A 457 -0.54 7.57 5.12
N ILE A 458 -0.32 8.28 4.01
CA ILE A 458 -0.71 9.69 3.87
C ILE A 458 -2.23 9.77 3.67
N ILE A 459 -2.91 10.42 4.61
CA ILE A 459 -4.37 10.54 4.58
C ILE A 459 -4.79 11.45 3.42
N GLY A 460 -5.76 11.00 2.62
CA GLY A 460 -6.31 11.77 1.52
C GLY A 460 -5.49 11.71 0.23
N LEU A 461 -4.34 11.02 0.21
CA LEU A 461 -3.53 10.89 -1.00
C LEU A 461 -4.34 10.23 -2.13
N GLN A 462 -4.29 10.85 -3.31
CA GLN A 462 -4.96 10.35 -4.49
C GLN A 462 -3.98 10.18 -5.64
N LEU A 463 -3.89 8.94 -6.13
CA LEU A 463 -3.10 8.55 -7.28
C LEU A 463 -4.00 7.95 -8.35
N ASP A 464 -3.55 7.99 -9.59
CA ASP A 464 -4.38 7.59 -10.73
C ASP A 464 -4.38 6.07 -10.88
N ALA A 465 -3.19 5.47 -10.79
CA ALA A 465 -3.03 4.04 -10.90
C ALA A 465 -1.87 3.53 -10.06
N MET A 466 -1.92 2.26 -9.68
CA MET A 466 -0.74 1.48 -9.32
C MET A 466 -0.44 0.49 -10.46
N PHE A 467 0.82 0.40 -10.87
CA PHE A 467 1.27 -0.59 -11.84
C PHE A 467 1.82 -1.79 -11.07
N SER A 468 1.08 -2.91 -11.12
CA SER A 468 1.51 -4.19 -10.57
C SER A 468 2.04 -5.06 -11.72
N TYR A 469 3.28 -5.51 -11.58
CA TYR A 469 3.97 -6.24 -12.63
C TYR A 469 5.04 -7.15 -12.04
N GLN A 470 5.54 -8.09 -12.84
CA GLN A 470 6.65 -8.93 -12.44
C GLN A 470 7.96 -8.22 -12.79
N TRP A 471 8.93 -8.20 -11.88
CA TRP A 471 10.17 -7.42 -11.96
C TRP A 471 10.99 -7.60 -13.26
N GLY A 472 11.00 -8.78 -13.88
CA GLY A 472 11.61 -9.03 -15.19
C GLY A 472 10.96 -8.27 -16.36
N SER A 473 9.71 -7.82 -16.20
CA SER A 473 9.02 -6.92 -17.14
C SER A 473 9.25 -5.43 -16.85
N GLN A 474 10.09 -5.08 -15.87
CA GLN A 474 10.34 -3.70 -15.43
C GLN A 474 10.67 -2.77 -16.58
N HIS A 475 11.52 -3.19 -17.52
CA HIS A 475 11.90 -2.35 -18.66
C HIS A 475 10.69 -1.89 -19.49
N THR A 476 9.75 -2.80 -19.75
CA THR A 476 8.53 -2.48 -20.50
C THR A 476 7.62 -1.54 -19.71
N VAL A 477 7.43 -1.82 -18.42
CA VAL A 477 6.57 -1.01 -17.54
C VAL A 477 7.17 0.39 -17.32
N LEU A 478 8.49 0.52 -17.21
CA LEU A 478 9.19 1.80 -17.14
C LEU A 478 8.93 2.66 -18.38
N LYS A 479 8.98 2.07 -19.58
CA LYS A 479 8.68 2.80 -20.83
C LYS A 479 7.23 3.30 -20.86
N ILE A 480 6.29 2.44 -20.44
CA ILE A 480 4.87 2.80 -20.36
C ILE A 480 4.68 3.94 -19.35
N HIS A 481 5.33 3.84 -18.19
CA HIS A 481 5.28 4.88 -17.17
C HIS A 481 5.84 6.22 -17.67
N GLN A 482 6.98 6.22 -18.36
CA GLN A 482 7.57 7.42 -18.96
C GLN A 482 6.60 8.10 -19.94
N GLN A 483 5.92 7.34 -20.80
CA GLN A 483 4.88 7.92 -21.67
C GLN A 483 3.74 8.50 -20.82
N GLY A 484 3.28 7.76 -19.82
CA GLY A 484 2.20 8.18 -18.92
C GLY A 484 2.52 9.49 -18.19
N GLN A 485 3.77 9.67 -17.74
CA GLN A 485 4.21 10.89 -17.05
C GLN A 485 4.16 12.10 -17.98
N VAL A 486 4.53 11.98 -19.26
CA VAL A 486 4.37 13.06 -20.25
C VAL A 486 2.90 13.43 -20.43
N HIS A 487 2.00 12.46 -20.27
CA HIS A 487 0.56 12.67 -20.21
C HIS A 487 0.03 13.01 -18.81
N ASN A 488 0.90 13.39 -17.87
CA ASN A 488 0.61 13.79 -16.49
C ASN A 488 -0.16 12.74 -15.66
N LEU A 489 0.07 11.46 -15.92
CA LEU A 489 -0.43 10.39 -15.06
C LEU A 489 0.39 10.26 -13.78
N ARG A 490 -0.30 10.19 -12.65
CA ARG A 490 0.28 9.90 -11.34
C ARG A 490 0.17 8.41 -11.07
N ALA A 491 1.07 7.64 -11.68
CA ALA A 491 1.14 6.19 -11.50
C ALA A 491 2.25 5.81 -10.50
N TRP A 492 1.92 4.98 -9.52
CA TRP A 492 2.84 4.45 -8.51
C TRP A 492 3.24 3.01 -8.81
N PHE A 493 4.50 2.66 -8.52
CA PHE A 493 5.03 1.30 -8.57
C PHE A 493 6.36 1.20 -7.84
N ASP A 494 6.78 -0.02 -7.54
CA ASP A 494 7.97 -0.38 -6.75
C ASP A 494 9.26 0.42 -7.05
N VAL A 495 9.56 0.75 -8.32
CA VAL A 495 10.82 1.43 -8.69
C VAL A 495 10.84 2.93 -8.38
N TYR A 496 9.71 3.62 -8.58
CA TYR A 496 9.64 5.07 -8.43
C TYR A 496 8.71 5.52 -7.29
N GLY A 497 8.06 4.59 -6.61
CA GLY A 497 7.11 4.85 -5.55
C GLY A 497 7.70 5.27 -4.21
N HIS A 498 9.02 5.49 -4.15
CA HIS A 498 9.76 5.70 -2.91
C HIS A 498 9.45 4.61 -1.88
N MET A 499 9.70 3.35 -2.25
CA MET A 499 9.57 2.26 -1.28
C MET A 499 10.55 2.49 -0.14
N GLN A 500 10.03 2.85 1.03
CA GLN A 500 10.77 3.14 2.25
C GLN A 500 10.06 2.44 3.41
N GLY A 501 10.82 2.10 4.45
CA GLY A 501 10.30 1.43 5.63
C GLY A 501 9.80 0.00 5.33
N ASN A 502 8.58 -0.31 5.74
CA ASN A 502 7.97 -1.62 5.54
C ASN A 502 7.30 -1.73 4.16
N VAL A 503 7.78 -2.67 3.35
CA VAL A 503 7.31 -2.97 1.98
C VAL A 503 5.82 -3.24 1.93
N ASN A 504 5.31 -4.09 2.82
CA ASN A 504 3.88 -4.43 2.85
C ASN A 504 3.04 -3.19 3.16
N SER A 505 3.56 -2.27 3.98
CA SER A 505 2.88 -1.01 4.34
C SER A 505 2.85 -0.05 3.16
N ALA A 506 3.97 0.14 2.46
CA ALA A 506 4.04 0.99 1.28
C ALA A 506 3.12 0.47 0.15
N MET A 507 3.16 -0.83 -0.12
CA MET A 507 2.31 -1.46 -1.14
C MET A 507 0.83 -1.34 -0.80
N ALA A 508 0.45 -1.63 0.44
CA ALA A 508 -0.94 -1.51 0.87
C ALA A 508 -1.44 -0.05 0.81
N ALA A 509 -0.62 0.90 1.27
CA ALA A 509 -0.92 2.33 1.18
C ALA A 509 -1.08 2.79 -0.28
N ALA A 510 -0.26 2.27 -1.20
CA ALA A 510 -0.38 2.56 -2.62
C ALA A 510 -1.70 2.02 -3.19
N VAL A 511 -2.03 0.75 -2.94
CA VAL A 511 -3.32 0.13 -3.33
C VAL A 511 -4.50 0.96 -2.83
N GLU A 512 -4.49 1.36 -1.57
CA GLU A 512 -5.55 2.18 -0.96
C GLU A 512 -5.64 3.58 -1.57
N SER A 513 -4.51 4.16 -1.98
CA SER A 513 -4.41 5.53 -2.51
C SER A 513 -4.71 5.67 -3.99
N VAL A 514 -4.78 4.57 -4.77
CA VAL A 514 -5.00 4.62 -6.24
C VAL A 514 -6.46 4.49 -6.64
N ALA A 515 -6.81 5.06 -7.80
CA ALA A 515 -8.14 4.91 -8.40
C ALA A 515 -8.34 3.55 -9.07
N CYS A 516 -7.27 2.98 -9.66
CA CYS A 516 -7.31 1.64 -10.24
C CYS A 516 -5.96 0.93 -10.15
N MET A 517 -5.98 -0.39 -10.32
CA MET A 517 -4.78 -1.20 -10.54
C MET A 517 -4.61 -1.46 -12.04
N VAL A 518 -3.38 -1.36 -12.54
CA VAL A 518 -3.00 -1.91 -13.85
C VAL A 518 -2.15 -3.14 -13.59
N VAL A 519 -2.66 -4.29 -14.00
CA VAL A 519 -2.04 -5.59 -13.76
C VAL A 519 -1.39 -6.06 -15.05
N PHE A 520 -0.05 -6.02 -15.10
CA PHE A 520 0.73 -6.44 -16.25
C PHE A 520 0.94 -7.96 -16.23
N LEU A 521 0.09 -8.66 -16.98
CA LEU A 521 0.02 -10.12 -16.98
C LEU A 521 1.10 -10.75 -17.86
N THR A 522 1.85 -11.66 -17.25
CA THR A 522 2.83 -12.58 -17.86
C THR A 522 2.75 -13.93 -17.14
N LYS A 523 3.29 -14.99 -17.74
CA LYS A 523 3.40 -16.29 -17.03
C LYS A 523 4.15 -16.17 -15.71
N ALA A 524 5.20 -15.34 -15.68
CA ALA A 524 5.98 -15.08 -14.47
C ALA A 524 5.19 -14.31 -13.41
N TYR A 525 4.30 -13.40 -13.80
CA TYR A 525 3.41 -12.69 -12.88
C TYR A 525 2.46 -13.66 -12.18
N LEU A 526 1.82 -14.55 -12.95
CA LEU A 526 0.80 -15.48 -12.44
C LEU A 526 1.33 -16.48 -11.40
N VAL A 527 2.64 -16.79 -11.43
CA VAL A 527 3.30 -17.68 -10.46
C VAL A 527 4.03 -16.94 -9.34
N SER A 528 4.04 -15.60 -9.36
CA SER A 528 4.75 -14.80 -8.36
C SER A 528 3.89 -14.58 -7.12
N VAL A 529 4.40 -15.04 -5.97
CA VAL A 529 3.73 -14.88 -4.66
C VAL A 529 3.51 -13.41 -4.31
N ASN A 530 4.51 -12.55 -4.53
CA ASN A 530 4.39 -11.12 -4.20
C ASN A 530 3.37 -10.42 -5.11
N CYS A 531 3.32 -10.78 -6.39
CA CYS A 531 2.34 -10.23 -7.33
C CYS A 531 0.93 -10.69 -6.99
N HIS A 532 0.76 -11.97 -6.64
CA HIS A 532 -0.52 -12.49 -6.16
C HIS A 532 -0.99 -11.75 -4.91
N LEU A 533 -0.07 -11.37 -4.01
CA LEU A 533 -0.41 -10.62 -2.81
C LEU A 533 -0.93 -9.22 -3.06
N GLU A 534 -0.26 -8.48 -3.93
CA GLU A 534 -0.73 -7.17 -4.38
C GLU A 534 -2.11 -7.28 -4.99
N PHE A 535 -2.29 -8.24 -5.89
CA PHE A 535 -3.54 -8.47 -6.59
C PHE A 535 -4.67 -8.83 -5.62
N ALA A 536 -4.44 -9.79 -4.74
CA ALA A 536 -5.42 -10.23 -3.76
C ALA A 536 -5.79 -9.08 -2.81
N TYR A 537 -4.82 -8.25 -2.40
CA TYR A 537 -5.10 -7.11 -1.54
C TYR A 537 -5.93 -6.04 -2.24
N ALA A 538 -5.58 -5.71 -3.48
CA ALA A 538 -6.35 -4.80 -4.30
C ALA A 538 -7.78 -5.30 -4.57
N THR A 539 -7.95 -6.61 -4.75
CA THR A 539 -9.27 -7.26 -4.88
C THR A 539 -10.09 -7.08 -3.60
N ARG A 540 -9.47 -7.31 -2.43
CA ARG A 540 -10.13 -7.10 -1.12
C ARG A 540 -10.45 -5.63 -0.85
N CYS A 541 -9.65 -4.72 -1.36
CA CYS A 541 -9.90 -3.28 -1.35
C CYS A 541 -10.90 -2.82 -2.43
N ARG A 542 -11.44 -3.74 -3.24
CA ARG A 542 -12.38 -3.47 -4.33
C ARG A 542 -11.86 -2.39 -5.28
N LYS A 543 -10.59 -2.52 -5.67
CA LYS A 543 -9.95 -1.59 -6.61
C LYS A 543 -10.26 -2.03 -8.05
N PRO A 544 -10.82 -1.14 -8.89
CA PRO A 544 -11.00 -1.42 -10.31
C PRO A 544 -9.69 -1.87 -10.95
N MET A 545 -9.74 -2.87 -11.81
CA MET A 545 -8.54 -3.45 -12.44
C MET A 545 -8.58 -3.34 -13.97
N ILE A 546 -7.43 -3.00 -14.54
CA ILE A 546 -7.16 -3.11 -15.98
C ILE A 546 -6.11 -4.22 -16.15
N PHE A 547 -6.42 -5.23 -16.96
CA PHE A 547 -5.49 -6.30 -17.29
C PHE A 547 -4.70 -5.94 -18.54
N ALA A 548 -3.39 -5.81 -18.41
CA ALA A 548 -2.47 -5.43 -19.47
C ALA A 548 -1.61 -6.65 -19.84
N PHE A 549 -1.98 -7.38 -20.88
CA PHE A 549 -1.28 -8.58 -21.32
C PHE A 549 0.02 -8.20 -22.02
N LEU A 550 1.16 -8.61 -21.46
CA LEU A 550 2.48 -8.41 -22.08
C LEU A 550 2.92 -9.63 -22.91
N GLU A 551 2.23 -10.75 -22.77
CA GLU A 551 2.41 -11.99 -23.53
C GLU A 551 1.11 -12.35 -24.26
N ASP A 552 1.14 -13.43 -25.03
CA ASP A 552 -0.01 -13.85 -25.82
C ASP A 552 -1.20 -14.31 -24.97
N PRO A 553 -2.35 -13.61 -24.98
CA PRO A 553 -3.50 -13.95 -24.14
C PRO A 553 -4.03 -15.36 -24.41
N GLU A 554 -3.87 -15.90 -25.62
CA GLU A 554 -4.29 -17.27 -25.93
C GLU A 554 -3.41 -18.33 -25.25
N THR A 555 -2.16 -17.98 -24.91
CA THR A 555 -1.17 -18.91 -24.32
C THR A 555 -1.04 -18.79 -22.80
N LEU A 556 -1.70 -17.80 -22.22
CA LEU A 556 -1.72 -17.51 -20.79
C LEU A 556 -2.87 -18.27 -20.15
N ASP A 557 -2.53 -19.25 -19.31
CA ASP A 557 -3.51 -19.91 -18.47
C ASP A 557 -3.81 -19.03 -17.26
N LEU A 558 -5.02 -18.47 -17.20
CA LEU A 558 -5.41 -17.55 -16.14
C LEU A 558 -5.92 -18.35 -14.93
N PRO A 559 -5.30 -18.20 -13.76
CA PRO A 559 -5.75 -18.90 -12.56
C PRO A 559 -7.09 -18.34 -12.05
N ASP A 560 -7.82 -19.14 -11.28
CA ASP A 560 -9.15 -18.81 -10.76
C ASP A 560 -9.21 -17.42 -10.10
N TRP A 561 -8.19 -17.06 -9.31
CA TRP A 561 -8.15 -15.76 -8.63
C TRP A 561 -8.11 -14.55 -9.57
N VAL A 562 -7.63 -14.70 -10.81
CA VAL A 562 -7.70 -13.65 -11.85
C VAL A 562 -9.09 -13.63 -12.48
N VAL A 563 -9.60 -14.82 -12.80
CA VAL A 563 -10.91 -15.02 -13.44
C VAL A 563 -12.07 -14.56 -12.55
N ASP A 564 -11.98 -14.81 -11.25
CA ASP A 564 -12.97 -14.39 -10.25
C ASP A 564 -13.15 -12.87 -10.24
N VAL A 565 -12.06 -12.12 -10.41
CA VAL A 565 -12.09 -10.66 -10.52
C VAL A 565 -12.69 -10.22 -11.85
N ALA A 566 -12.35 -10.90 -12.95
CA ALA A 566 -13.00 -10.66 -14.23
C ALA A 566 -14.51 -10.98 -14.17
N GLY A 567 -14.92 -11.86 -13.25
CA GLY A 567 -16.29 -12.32 -13.07
C GLY A 567 -16.73 -13.34 -14.12
N THR A 568 -15.84 -13.72 -15.05
CA THR A 568 -16.10 -14.69 -16.12
C THR A 568 -14.80 -15.26 -16.67
N THR A 569 -14.85 -16.49 -17.17
CA THR A 569 -13.73 -17.15 -17.90
C THR A 569 -13.63 -16.71 -19.36
N GLN A 570 -14.68 -16.06 -19.88
CA GLN A 570 -14.81 -15.70 -21.30
C GLN A 570 -14.94 -14.19 -21.47
N PHE A 571 -13.85 -13.46 -21.24
CA PHE A 571 -13.79 -12.02 -21.49
C PHE A 571 -12.93 -11.67 -22.71
N ASN A 572 -13.21 -10.50 -23.29
CA ASN A 572 -12.47 -9.95 -24.41
C ASN A 572 -11.12 -9.39 -23.96
N VAL A 573 -10.04 -9.71 -24.67
CA VAL A 573 -8.74 -9.03 -24.59
C VAL A 573 -8.57 -8.23 -25.88
N TYR A 574 -8.66 -6.91 -25.79
CA TYR A 574 -8.70 -6.05 -26.97
C TYR A 574 -7.30 -5.76 -27.52
N PRO A 575 -7.09 -5.84 -28.84
CA PRO A 575 -8.03 -6.26 -29.88
C PRO A 575 -7.96 -7.77 -30.20
N SER A 576 -7.00 -8.48 -29.63
CA SER A 576 -6.50 -9.76 -30.15
C SER A 576 -7.40 -10.96 -29.91
N LEU A 577 -8.20 -10.96 -28.84
CA LEU A 577 -9.02 -12.11 -28.44
C LEU A 577 -10.42 -11.65 -28.06
N VAL A 578 -11.35 -11.74 -29.00
CA VAL A 578 -12.76 -11.38 -28.80
C VAL A 578 -13.56 -12.67 -28.62
N LYS A 579 -14.07 -12.91 -27.41
CA LYS A 579 -14.81 -14.12 -27.02
C LYS A 579 -16.32 -13.92 -26.91
N GLU A 580 -16.80 -12.67 -27.05
CA GLU A 580 -18.22 -12.25 -27.06
C GLU A 580 -19.20 -13.28 -26.46
N SER A 581 -19.40 -13.21 -25.14
CA SER A 581 -20.57 -13.81 -24.49
C SER A 581 -21.46 -12.69 -23.97
N LEU A 582 -22.74 -12.72 -24.35
CA LEU A 582 -23.75 -11.74 -23.92
C LEU A 582 -24.27 -12.03 -22.51
N ASP A 583 -24.06 -13.24 -22.00
CA ASP A 583 -24.70 -13.71 -20.77
C ASP A 583 -23.95 -13.30 -19.50
N GLU A 584 -22.62 -13.09 -19.59
CA GLU A 584 -21.77 -12.67 -18.46
C GLU A 584 -20.76 -11.60 -18.88
N PRO A 585 -21.09 -10.30 -18.72
CA PRO A 585 -20.16 -9.23 -19.07
C PRO A 585 -18.97 -9.23 -18.10
N SER A 586 -17.76 -9.15 -18.67
CA SER A 586 -16.53 -8.92 -17.91
C SER A 586 -16.66 -7.69 -17.03
N ARG A 587 -16.06 -7.75 -15.83
CA ARG A 587 -15.88 -6.61 -14.92
C ARG A 587 -14.59 -5.84 -15.21
N VAL A 588 -13.66 -6.43 -15.96
CA VAL A 588 -12.33 -5.87 -16.22
C VAL A 588 -12.15 -5.49 -17.68
N LEU A 589 -11.44 -4.38 -17.91
CA LEU A 589 -10.88 -4.06 -19.22
C LEU A 589 -9.58 -4.84 -19.39
N ALA A 590 -9.50 -5.68 -20.42
CA ALA A 590 -8.28 -6.38 -20.79
C ALA A 590 -7.73 -5.88 -22.13
N LEU A 591 -6.43 -5.56 -22.15
CA LEU A 591 -5.71 -4.99 -23.28
C LEU A 591 -4.53 -5.90 -23.64
N ASP A 592 -4.39 -6.25 -24.92
CA ASP A 592 -3.16 -6.86 -25.45
C ASP A 592 -2.15 -5.76 -25.74
N MET A 593 -1.20 -5.55 -24.83
CA MET A 593 -0.19 -4.50 -24.93
C MET A 593 0.83 -4.74 -26.05
N ARG A 594 0.79 -5.89 -26.71
CA ARG A 594 1.61 -6.21 -27.88
C ARG A 594 0.99 -5.68 -29.18
N ALA A 595 -0.33 -5.45 -29.18
CA ALA A 595 -0.99 -4.83 -30.31
C ALA A 595 -0.61 -3.35 -30.40
N GLU A 596 -0.39 -2.86 -31.61
CA GLU A 596 -0.05 -1.44 -31.80
C GLU A 596 -1.23 -0.54 -31.43
N ARG A 597 -2.45 -0.94 -31.80
CA ARG A 597 -3.65 -0.08 -31.70
C ARG A 597 -4.93 -0.87 -31.39
N VAL A 598 -5.87 -0.19 -30.74
CA VAL A 598 -7.26 -0.61 -30.58
C VAL A 598 -8.17 0.53 -31.02
N ARG A 599 -9.13 0.25 -31.91
CA ARG A 599 -10.04 1.27 -32.47
C ARG A 599 -9.27 2.49 -33.03
N GLY A 600 -8.13 2.21 -33.66
CA GLY A 600 -7.24 3.20 -34.26
C GLY A 600 -6.37 3.98 -33.26
N VAL A 601 -6.50 3.78 -31.95
CA VAL A 601 -5.74 4.48 -30.90
C VAL A 601 -4.57 3.63 -30.43
N PRO A 602 -3.36 4.19 -30.24
CA PRO A 602 -2.23 3.46 -29.66
C PRO A 602 -2.61 2.80 -28.33
N ILE A 603 -2.18 1.55 -28.11
CA ILE A 603 -2.63 0.78 -26.95
C ILE A 603 -2.27 1.44 -25.61
N THR A 604 -1.13 2.13 -25.54
CA THR A 604 -0.71 2.89 -24.36
C THR A 604 -1.64 4.06 -24.06
N ASP A 605 -2.13 4.75 -25.09
CA ASP A 605 -3.04 5.88 -24.93
C ASP A 605 -4.44 5.41 -24.51
N VAL A 606 -4.86 4.24 -24.99
CA VAL A 606 -6.08 3.56 -24.53
C VAL A 606 -5.99 3.26 -23.03
N LEU A 607 -4.87 2.68 -22.59
CA LEU A 607 -4.61 2.43 -21.17
C LEU A 607 -4.67 3.73 -20.36
N PHE A 608 -4.02 4.80 -20.82
CA PHE A 608 -4.01 6.09 -20.12
C PHE A 608 -5.39 6.76 -20.07
N GLY A 609 -6.18 6.66 -21.15
CA GLY A 609 -7.57 7.11 -21.17
C GLY A 609 -8.44 6.35 -20.18
N ALA A 610 -8.32 5.02 -20.12
CA ALA A 610 -9.03 4.18 -19.17
C ALA A 610 -8.68 4.53 -17.71
N ILE A 611 -7.40 4.71 -17.39
CA ILE A 611 -6.94 5.16 -16.07
C ILE A 611 -7.57 6.51 -15.70
N ARG A 612 -7.57 7.49 -16.62
CA ARG A 612 -8.17 8.82 -16.38
C ARG A 612 -9.68 8.73 -16.14
N LYS A 613 -10.40 7.89 -16.89
CA LYS A 613 -11.83 7.65 -16.70
C LYS A 613 -12.13 7.02 -15.33
N LEU A 614 -11.35 6.03 -14.91
CA LEU A 614 -11.49 5.42 -13.58
C LEU A 614 -11.17 6.41 -12.45
N ALA A 615 -10.13 7.22 -12.61
CA ALA A 615 -9.81 8.32 -11.68
C ALA A 615 -10.96 9.34 -11.57
N ALA A 616 -11.59 9.69 -12.69
CA ALA A 616 -12.77 10.57 -12.69
C ALA A 616 -14.00 9.89 -12.03
N CYS A 617 -14.19 8.58 -12.22
CA CYS A 617 -15.27 7.83 -11.56
C CYS A 617 -15.08 7.83 -10.04
N ARG A 618 -13.86 7.56 -9.56
CA ARG A 618 -13.53 7.58 -8.12
C ARG A 618 -13.85 8.93 -7.46
N ALA A 619 -13.64 10.05 -8.15
CA ALA A 619 -13.93 11.38 -7.61
C ALA A 619 -15.43 11.56 -7.28
N ASN A 620 -16.30 10.83 -7.97
CA ASN A 620 -17.75 10.85 -7.78
C ASN A 620 -18.30 9.71 -6.90
N SER A 621 -17.44 8.79 -6.47
CA SER A 621 -17.82 7.71 -5.55
C SER A 621 -18.12 8.27 -4.16
N SER A 622 -18.97 7.56 -3.42
CA SER A 622 -19.29 7.89 -2.02
C SER A 622 -18.07 7.85 -1.12
N VAL A 623 -18.19 8.46 0.05
CA VAL A 623 -17.13 8.49 1.06
C VAL A 623 -16.73 7.06 1.43
N PRO A 624 -15.43 6.70 1.42
CA PRO A 624 -15.01 5.37 1.86
C PRO A 624 -15.23 5.19 3.36
N ILE A 625 -15.65 3.99 3.75
CA ILE A 625 -15.83 3.59 5.15
C ILE A 625 -14.48 3.15 5.71
N VAL A 626 -14.16 3.60 6.93
CA VAL A 626 -12.85 3.39 7.55
C VAL A 626 -12.99 2.41 8.73
N TYR A 627 -12.28 1.29 8.66
CA TYR A 627 -12.43 0.16 9.60
C TYR A 627 -11.23 -0.04 10.55
N ASP A 628 -10.21 0.81 10.46
CA ASP A 628 -8.92 0.68 11.15
C ASP A 628 -8.67 1.76 12.21
N GLY A 629 -9.75 2.36 12.72
CA GLY A 629 -9.70 3.31 13.81
C GLY A 629 -10.78 3.11 14.85
N SER A 630 -11.03 4.14 15.66
CA SER A 630 -12.04 4.09 16.71
C SER A 630 -13.45 3.81 16.19
N LEU A 631 -14.33 3.34 17.08
CA LEU A 631 -15.76 3.18 16.77
C LEU A 631 -16.37 4.50 16.26
N LEU A 632 -15.92 5.64 16.78
CA LEU A 632 -16.37 6.95 16.33
C LEU A 632 -15.99 7.21 14.86
N LEU A 633 -14.76 6.90 14.46
CA LEU A 633 -14.31 7.02 13.07
C LEU A 633 -15.12 6.11 12.14
N TYR A 634 -15.27 4.84 12.51
CA TYR A 634 -16.06 3.88 11.75
C TYR A 634 -17.52 4.34 11.59
N ALA A 635 -18.21 4.58 12.70
CA ALA A 635 -19.63 4.94 12.69
C ALA A 635 -19.87 6.26 11.96
N THR A 636 -18.97 7.24 12.09
CA THR A 636 -19.10 8.52 11.37
C THR A 636 -18.95 8.33 9.87
N THR A 637 -17.96 7.57 9.42
CA THR A 637 -17.72 7.37 7.98
C THR A 637 -18.78 6.47 7.34
N SER A 638 -19.25 5.43 8.04
CA SER A 638 -20.37 4.58 7.61
C SER A 638 -21.68 5.38 7.53
N ALA A 639 -22.03 6.18 8.54
CA ALA A 639 -23.24 6.99 8.51
C ALA A 639 -23.22 8.04 7.37
N LEU A 640 -22.08 8.67 7.12
CA LEU A 640 -21.92 9.61 5.99
C LEU A 640 -22.05 8.89 4.64
N HIS A 641 -21.46 7.70 4.51
CA HIS A 641 -21.60 6.87 3.32
C HIS A 641 -23.07 6.51 3.06
N TYR A 642 -23.76 6.01 4.08
CA TYR A 642 -25.17 5.64 3.99
C TYR A 642 -26.08 6.82 3.62
N ALA A 643 -25.88 7.98 4.25
CA ALA A 643 -26.65 9.19 3.95
C ALA A 643 -26.50 9.61 2.48
N LEU A 644 -25.28 9.51 1.91
CA LEU A 644 -25.04 9.80 0.50
C LEU A 644 -25.67 8.79 -0.46
N GLU A 645 -25.62 7.50 -0.12
CA GLU A 645 -26.25 6.45 -0.92
C GLU A 645 -27.78 6.57 -0.93
N ASN A 646 -28.38 6.98 0.18
CA ASN A 646 -29.82 7.25 0.24
C ASN A 646 -30.21 8.46 -0.59
N GLU A 647 -29.48 9.58 -0.47
CA GLU A 647 -29.68 10.75 -1.35
C GLU A 647 -29.61 10.37 -2.83
N LYS A 648 -28.65 9.51 -3.23
CA LYS A 648 -28.56 9.01 -4.61
C LYS A 648 -29.76 8.17 -5.04
N ARG A 649 -30.33 7.37 -4.13
CA ARG A 649 -31.50 6.52 -4.40
C ARG A 649 -32.77 7.34 -4.51
N ASP A 650 -33.00 8.26 -3.57
CA ASP A 650 -34.18 9.13 -3.53
C ASP A 650 -34.24 10.02 -4.79
N ASN A 651 -33.08 10.51 -5.24
CA ASN A 651 -32.93 11.26 -6.50
C ASN A 651 -33.18 10.42 -7.77
N LYS A 652 -33.04 9.09 -7.74
CA LYS A 652 -33.42 8.21 -8.85
C LYS A 652 -34.92 7.93 -8.89
N SER A 653 -35.63 8.03 -7.77
CA SER A 653 -37.07 7.74 -7.66
C SER A 653 -37.99 8.96 -7.85
N GLU A 654 -37.56 10.18 -7.52
CA GLU A 654 -38.39 11.38 -7.63
C GLU A 654 -37.92 12.32 -8.75
N GLY A 655 -38.48 12.18 -9.95
CA GLY A 655 -38.18 13.05 -11.10
C GLY A 655 -38.64 14.51 -11.00
N THR A 656 -39.01 15.02 -9.82
CA THR A 656 -39.61 16.37 -9.66
C THR A 656 -39.30 17.12 -8.35
N GLY A 657 -38.38 16.64 -7.49
CA GLY A 657 -37.99 17.35 -6.25
C GLY A 657 -36.95 18.45 -6.48
N VAL A 658 -37.05 19.55 -5.74
CA VAL A 658 -36.10 20.69 -5.76
C VAL A 658 -34.70 20.18 -5.39
N ARG A 659 -33.79 20.19 -6.37
CA ARG A 659 -32.38 19.84 -6.21
C ARG A 659 -31.77 20.59 -5.03
N SER A 660 -31.12 19.86 -4.11
CA SER A 660 -29.85 20.36 -3.56
C SER A 660 -28.94 20.59 -4.77
N GLU A 661 -28.68 21.84 -5.15
CA GLU A 661 -27.89 22.16 -6.35
C GLU A 661 -26.42 21.77 -6.12
N THR A 662 -26.10 20.49 -6.30
CA THR A 662 -24.72 20.04 -6.35
C THR A 662 -24.07 20.68 -7.58
N THR A 663 -23.13 21.59 -7.34
CA THR A 663 -22.37 22.21 -8.43
C THR A 663 -21.48 21.14 -9.05
N VAL A 664 -21.74 20.82 -10.32
CA VAL A 664 -20.94 19.84 -11.08
C VAL A 664 -19.98 20.55 -12.02
N CYS A 665 -18.77 20.04 -12.10
CA CYS A 665 -17.75 20.59 -12.97
C CYS A 665 -18.13 20.31 -14.43
N THR A 666 -18.27 21.36 -15.22
CA THR A 666 -18.61 21.22 -16.64
C THR A 666 -17.52 20.51 -17.43
N ARG A 667 -16.30 20.32 -16.88
CA ARG A 667 -15.13 19.62 -17.48
C ARG A 667 -15.08 18.11 -17.27
N CYS A 668 -15.18 17.66 -16.01
CA CYS A 668 -15.03 16.24 -15.66
C CYS A 668 -16.30 15.63 -15.05
N GLY A 669 -17.39 16.40 -14.96
CA GLY A 669 -18.64 15.97 -14.32
C GLY A 669 -18.55 15.84 -12.80
N ALA A 670 -17.38 16.05 -12.20
CA ALA A 670 -17.17 15.89 -10.77
C ALA A 670 -17.87 16.97 -9.96
N ALA A 671 -18.57 16.57 -8.90
CA ALA A 671 -19.16 17.49 -7.93
C ALA A 671 -18.07 18.29 -7.19
N PHE A 672 -18.32 19.56 -6.89
CA PHE A 672 -17.33 20.42 -6.23
C PHE A 672 -17.98 21.61 -5.50
N VAL A 673 -17.25 22.20 -4.55
CA VAL A 673 -17.62 23.40 -3.78
C VAL A 673 -16.43 24.39 -3.80
N TYR A 674 -16.67 25.68 -4.05
CA TYR A 674 -15.58 26.64 -4.21
C TYR A 674 -14.77 26.87 -2.93
N GLU A 675 -15.40 26.74 -1.77
CA GLU A 675 -14.81 27.02 -0.46
C GLU A 675 -14.03 25.85 0.15
N ILE A 676 -14.16 24.64 -0.39
CA ILE A 676 -13.55 23.42 0.18
C ILE A 676 -12.28 23.05 -0.60
N THR A 677 -11.17 22.88 0.10
CA THR A 677 -9.86 22.56 -0.51
C THR A 677 -9.87 21.23 -1.26
N ALA A 678 -10.56 20.20 -0.77
CA ALA A 678 -10.68 18.92 -1.47
C ALA A 678 -11.34 19.06 -2.86
N SER A 679 -12.28 19.99 -3.02
CA SER A 679 -12.83 20.37 -4.33
C SER A 679 -11.96 21.36 -5.10
N LEU A 680 -10.91 21.92 -4.49
CA LEU A 680 -9.87 22.70 -5.17
C LEU A 680 -8.69 21.84 -5.65
N GLU A 681 -8.52 20.60 -5.16
CA GLU A 681 -7.52 19.65 -5.69
C GLU A 681 -7.67 19.44 -7.20
N GLY A 682 -8.84 19.74 -7.74
CA GLY A 682 -9.02 20.12 -9.12
C GLY A 682 -9.49 19.00 -10.03
N CYS A 683 -10.10 19.43 -11.12
CA CYS A 683 -10.45 18.63 -12.27
C CYS A 683 -9.21 18.42 -13.17
N ARG A 684 -9.39 17.72 -14.30
CA ARG A 684 -8.40 17.71 -15.38
C ARG A 684 -8.90 18.45 -16.60
N ARG A 685 -8.04 19.25 -17.20
CA ARG A 685 -8.24 19.92 -18.49
C ARG A 685 -7.28 19.40 -19.55
N HIS A 686 -7.67 19.55 -20.80
CA HIS A 686 -6.76 19.41 -21.93
C HIS A 686 -5.98 20.71 -22.14
N THR A 687 -4.70 20.60 -22.47
CA THR A 687 -3.78 21.74 -22.68
C THR A 687 -3.66 22.17 -24.14
N ALA A 688 -3.99 21.25 -25.05
CA ALA A 688 -3.95 21.50 -26.49
C ALA A 688 -5.37 21.68 -27.03
N TYR A 689 -5.51 21.76 -28.35
CA TYR A 689 -6.78 21.77 -29.07
C TYR A 689 -7.17 20.34 -29.48
N TYR A 690 -8.46 20.16 -29.79
CA TYR A 690 -8.96 18.90 -30.33
C TYR A 690 -8.85 18.95 -31.86
N VAL A 691 -8.21 17.95 -32.44
CA VAL A 691 -7.91 17.86 -33.88
C VAL A 691 -8.84 16.81 -34.47
N GLY A 692 -9.76 17.16 -35.37
CA GLY A 692 -10.63 16.16 -36.01
C GLY A 692 -11.80 16.75 -36.79
N GLY A 693 -12.31 16.05 -37.81
CA GLY A 693 -13.55 16.43 -38.50
C GLY A 693 -13.60 16.08 -39.99
N THR A 694 -12.47 16.17 -40.69
CA THR A 694 -12.41 15.93 -42.16
C THR A 694 -11.12 15.28 -42.66
N LEU A 695 -9.99 15.40 -41.97
CA LEU A 695 -8.70 14.87 -42.43
C LEU A 695 -8.09 13.81 -41.48
N ILE A 696 -8.36 13.91 -40.19
CA ILE A 696 -7.75 13.08 -39.13
C ILE A 696 -8.86 12.53 -38.23
N ALA A 697 -8.70 11.27 -37.79
CA ALA A 697 -9.61 10.64 -36.83
C ALA A 697 -9.51 11.36 -35.47
N GLY A 698 -10.58 12.05 -35.07
CA GLY A 698 -10.54 13.13 -34.09
C GLY A 698 -9.97 12.80 -32.70
N ARG A 699 -9.03 13.63 -32.18
CA ARG A 699 -8.33 13.46 -30.90
C ARG A 699 -7.79 14.76 -30.31
N TRP A 700 -7.56 14.75 -29.00
CA TRP A 700 -6.77 15.77 -28.32
C TRP A 700 -5.28 15.62 -28.60
N ALA A 701 -4.63 16.69 -29.10
CA ALA A 701 -3.20 16.66 -29.38
C ALA A 701 -2.30 16.47 -28.13
N CYS A 702 -2.81 16.76 -26.93
CA CYS A 702 -2.04 16.66 -25.69
C CYS A 702 -1.96 15.25 -25.09
N CYS A 703 -3.01 14.44 -25.23
CA CYS A 703 -3.10 13.13 -24.57
C CYS A 703 -3.83 12.06 -25.38
N GLN A 704 -4.12 12.36 -26.65
CA GLN A 704 -4.75 11.46 -27.61
C GLN A 704 -6.16 10.98 -27.20
N GLU A 705 -6.76 11.62 -26.20
CA GLU A 705 -8.14 11.36 -25.81
C GLU A 705 -9.08 11.59 -27.00
N THR A 706 -9.92 10.61 -27.26
CA THR A 706 -10.83 10.61 -28.42
C THR A 706 -12.13 11.33 -28.12
N ASP A 707 -12.55 11.32 -26.85
CA ASP A 707 -13.73 12.05 -26.43
C ASP A 707 -13.39 13.53 -26.24
N ARG A 708 -14.05 14.38 -27.02
CA ARG A 708 -13.89 15.83 -26.95
C ARG A 708 -14.25 16.36 -25.56
N ASP A 709 -15.21 15.73 -24.87
CA ASP A 709 -15.65 16.12 -23.53
C ASP A 709 -15.08 15.23 -22.42
N GLY A 710 -14.21 14.27 -22.78
CA GLY A 710 -13.55 13.33 -21.88
C GLY A 710 -12.51 13.95 -20.93
N PRO A 711 -12.03 13.17 -19.95
CA PRO A 711 -11.15 13.68 -18.89
C PRO A 711 -9.82 14.20 -19.43
N GLY A 712 -9.43 15.39 -18.99
CA GLY A 712 -8.18 16.04 -19.35
C GLY A 712 -6.92 15.31 -18.87
N CYS A 713 -5.75 15.76 -19.34
CA CYS A 713 -4.45 15.31 -18.84
C CYS A 713 -3.86 16.22 -17.75
N GLN A 714 -4.11 17.53 -17.79
CA GLN A 714 -3.48 18.47 -16.85
C GLN A 714 -4.40 18.83 -15.70
N GLN A 715 -3.86 18.94 -14.48
CA GLN A 715 -4.59 19.46 -13.32
C GLN A 715 -5.13 20.88 -13.58
N ALA A 716 -6.34 21.15 -13.12
CA ALA A 716 -7.03 22.42 -13.24
C ALA A 716 -8.07 22.57 -12.14
N GLN A 717 -8.46 23.78 -11.77
CA GLN A 717 -9.61 23.95 -10.88
C GLN A 717 -10.92 23.50 -11.55
N HIS A 718 -11.86 23.01 -10.74
CA HIS A 718 -13.21 22.77 -11.20
C HIS A 718 -13.87 24.08 -11.65
N MET A 719 -14.83 23.99 -12.56
CA MET A 719 -15.54 25.15 -13.09
C MET A 719 -17.01 24.82 -13.37
N ALA A 720 -17.89 25.78 -13.15
CA ALA A 720 -19.32 25.67 -13.48
C ALA A 720 -19.70 26.36 -14.81
N ALA A 721 -18.80 27.14 -15.40
CA ALA A 721 -19.10 27.85 -16.66
C ALA A 721 -19.25 26.87 -17.83
N GLY A 722 -20.21 27.14 -18.72
CA GLY A 722 -20.50 26.30 -19.88
C GLY A 722 -19.33 26.24 -20.87
N ARG A 723 -19.19 25.11 -21.57
CA ARG A 723 -18.21 24.94 -22.66
C ARG A 723 -18.88 25.22 -24.00
N ILE A 724 -18.31 26.14 -24.79
CA ILE A 724 -18.72 26.38 -26.17
C ILE A 724 -17.58 25.92 -27.09
N TRP A 725 -17.92 25.03 -28.02
CA TRP A 725 -16.98 24.48 -28.99
C TRP A 725 -17.05 25.28 -30.29
N THR A 726 -15.92 25.85 -30.69
CA THR A 726 -15.77 26.56 -31.97
C THR A 726 -14.87 25.75 -32.89
N MET A 727 -15.36 25.46 -34.10
CA MET A 727 -14.58 24.78 -35.14
C MET A 727 -13.89 25.82 -36.01
N GLU A 728 -12.58 25.71 -36.18
CA GLU A 728 -11.83 26.48 -37.17
C GLU A 728 -11.86 25.74 -38.52
N PRO A 729 -12.56 26.26 -39.54
CA PRO A 729 -12.83 25.51 -40.78
C PRO A 729 -11.58 25.23 -41.62
N SER A 730 -10.52 26.04 -41.46
CA SER A 730 -9.27 25.93 -42.22
C SER A 730 -8.43 24.71 -41.84
N TYR A 731 -8.47 24.30 -40.57
CA TYR A 731 -7.65 23.20 -40.04
C TYR A 731 -8.47 22.04 -39.48
N GLY A 732 -9.80 22.18 -39.37
CA GLY A 732 -10.67 21.19 -38.73
C GLY A 732 -10.32 21.02 -37.25
N THR A 733 -9.84 22.07 -36.60
CA THR A 733 -9.48 22.09 -35.19
C THR A 733 -10.64 22.66 -34.39
N TYR A 734 -10.96 22.02 -33.28
CA TYR A 734 -11.91 22.52 -32.31
C TYR A 734 -11.16 23.13 -31.14
N THR A 735 -11.43 24.41 -30.90
CA THR A 735 -11.06 25.11 -29.68
C THR A 735 -12.29 25.29 -28.80
N TYR A 736 -12.06 25.41 -27.50
CA TYR A 736 -13.09 25.87 -26.60
C TYR A 736 -12.60 27.13 -25.90
N GLU A 737 -13.47 28.12 -25.77
CA GLU A 737 -13.29 29.22 -24.85
C GLU A 737 -14.22 28.98 -23.65
N PRO A 738 -13.78 29.24 -22.41
CA PRO A 738 -14.74 29.33 -21.31
C PRO A 738 -15.73 30.43 -21.66
N ASN A 739 -17.03 30.13 -21.64
CA ASN A 739 -18.05 31.16 -21.85
C ASN A 739 -17.83 32.24 -20.75
N PRO A 740 -17.52 33.50 -21.11
CA PRO A 740 -17.12 34.53 -20.14
C PRO A 740 -18.18 34.81 -19.07
#